data_AF-A0A2M7WF30-F1
#
_entry.id   AF-A0A2M7WF30-F1
#
_cell.length_a   1.000
_cell.length_b   1.000
_cell.length_c   1.000
_cell.angle_alpha   90.00
_cell.angle_beta   90.00
_cell.angle_gamma   90.00
#
_symmetry.space_group_name_H-M   'P 1'
#
loop_
_entity.id
_entity.type
_entity.pdbx_description
1 polymer ?
#
loop_
_entity_poly.entity_id
_entity_poly.type
_entity_poly.pdbx_seq_one_letter_code
_entity_poly.pdbx_strand_id
1 'polypeptide(L)'
;MKAFAQWLAVAMVAAGLSSSAWADRGITIRGQMEQQAGVKVGAYRALVIGIDDYVDPNIPDLQTASADARAVAELLKKSYGFTDVTLLLDRLADGSSIQKQLRRLATTSRPDDSVLIYYAGHGDLDRVTGDGWWIPASATAGDSFTYMDNAVIQKYLKAIPARHVLLVSDSCFSGTLFGASRAMPEVIDDKYYAAMFKERSRWGMTSGNLTPVADGSSGGHSLFAGQFIKALQGNLQPFVTPREIYQRIAAVISNNSDQVPQANPIRNVDDEGGAFVFIRSDGVTAASRPFPAGTADSGGNAMELAFWNAIKDSADPAQFRAYLDQFPNGTFVTLARLKAGSAPHVEPARTTFGLTIAATPSDARIRILNIGPAYQPGIQLEPGRYHIEASRAGYSTHTEWVELGRSDMTHGIALDQRGIELPEMVVIPAGSFTMGSNDVDDEEKPVHTVQIRRFKMMTTEVTQALWEAVMGSNPSSFKGADRPVEKVSWDDIQIFIRKLNQHSGQHFRLPSEAEWEYAARAGTTTRWSWGNSDSVAGQYAWYDGNSGDQTHPVGQKSPNGFGLYDMHGNVWEWVEDRYHDNYNGAPGDGSAWTSGSSLSRVLRGGSWYNLPNNLRSANRFRDNPDFRSTNYGLRLAQDF
;
A
#
# COMPACT_ATOMS: atom_id res chain seq x y z
N MET A 1 43.58 -26.27 -41.67
CA MET A 1 43.41 -27.59 -41.01
C MET A 1 42.85 -27.29 -39.62
N LYS A 2 41.55 -27.51 -39.43
CA LYS A 2 41.01 -28.59 -38.58
C LYS A 2 41.54 -28.48 -37.13
N ALA A 3 40.79 -27.87 -36.22
CA ALA A 3 39.64 -28.43 -35.50
C ALA A 3 40.02 -29.30 -34.30
N PHE A 4 39.41 -28.93 -33.17
CA PHE A 4 38.94 -29.80 -32.08
C PHE A 4 39.94 -30.29 -31.02
N ALA A 5 39.77 -29.72 -29.82
CA ALA A 5 39.16 -30.36 -28.64
C ALA A 5 40.04 -30.39 -27.37
N GLN A 6 39.58 -30.24 -26.12
CA GLN A 6 38.41 -29.66 -25.45
C GLN A 6 38.58 -29.95 -23.92
N TRP A 7 38.19 -29.02 -23.02
CA TRP A 7 37.93 -29.12 -21.53
C TRP A 7 39.15 -29.18 -20.56
N LEU A 8 39.21 -28.50 -19.38
CA LEU A 8 38.29 -27.77 -18.47
C LEU A 8 38.88 -26.37 -18.10
N ALA A 9 38.18 -25.24 -17.93
CA ALA A 9 36.98 -24.85 -17.14
C ALA A 9 37.22 -24.68 -15.62
N VAL A 10 37.32 -23.42 -15.16
CA VAL A 10 36.46 -22.72 -14.16
C VAL A 10 37.25 -21.54 -13.53
N ALA A 11 37.09 -20.33 -14.10
CA ALA A 11 37.44 -19.07 -13.44
C ALA A 11 36.69 -17.92 -14.15
N MET A 12 35.44 -17.68 -13.76
CA MET A 12 34.67 -16.42 -13.88
C MET A 12 33.20 -16.70 -13.55
N VAL A 13 32.82 -16.66 -12.27
CA VAL A 13 31.43 -16.48 -11.84
C VAL A 13 31.42 -15.65 -10.57
N ALA A 14 30.45 -14.73 -10.50
CA ALA A 14 30.01 -13.94 -9.36
C ALA A 14 30.65 -12.56 -9.17
N ALA A 15 30.22 -11.59 -9.98
CA ALA A 15 29.74 -10.27 -9.53
C ALA A 15 29.38 -9.38 -10.75
N GLY A 16 28.20 -8.77 -10.73
CA GLY A 16 27.87 -7.63 -11.60
C GLY A 16 27.21 -7.96 -12.95
N LEU A 17 25.92 -8.30 -12.93
CA LEU A 17 25.01 -7.95 -14.03
C LEU A 17 23.81 -7.20 -13.44
N SER A 18 24.10 -5.96 -13.03
CA SER A 18 23.09 -4.94 -12.75
C SER A 18 22.31 -4.63 -14.02
N SER A 19 21.07 -4.17 -13.84
CA SER A 19 20.11 -3.71 -14.85
C SER A 19 20.64 -2.64 -15.84
N SER A 20 21.89 -2.19 -15.70
CA SER A 20 22.60 -1.31 -16.64
C SER A 20 23.26 -2.04 -17.83
N ALA A 21 23.55 -3.34 -17.75
CA ALA A 21 24.27 -4.05 -18.82
C ALA A 21 23.42 -4.36 -20.08
N TRP A 22 22.10 -4.18 -20.00
CA TRP A 22 21.15 -4.58 -21.05
C TRP A 22 20.76 -3.44 -22.00
N ALA A 23 20.70 -2.21 -21.49
CA ALA A 23 20.52 -1.01 -22.29
C ALA A 23 21.71 -0.78 -23.25
N ASP A 24 22.93 -1.07 -22.78
CA ASP A 24 24.16 -1.02 -23.58
C ASP A 24 24.23 -2.10 -24.68
N ARG A 25 23.33 -3.10 -24.64
CA ARG A 25 23.20 -4.17 -25.66
C ARG A 25 21.98 -3.98 -26.59
N GLY A 26 21.24 -2.89 -26.46
CA GLY A 26 20.07 -2.58 -27.30
C GLY A 26 18.85 -3.50 -27.06
N ILE A 27 18.76 -4.16 -25.90
CA ILE A 27 17.66 -5.08 -25.59
C ILE A 27 16.47 -4.30 -25.03
N THR A 28 15.31 -4.41 -25.69
CA THR A 28 14.06 -3.77 -25.24
C THR A 28 13.50 -4.48 -24.00
N ILE A 29 12.66 -3.79 -23.20
CA ILE A 29 11.96 -4.40 -22.04
C ILE A 29 11.22 -5.68 -22.43
N ARG A 30 10.67 -5.73 -23.66
CA ARG A 30 10.08 -6.95 -24.23
C ARG A 30 11.10 -8.07 -24.42
N GLY A 31 12.28 -7.77 -24.96
CA GLY A 31 13.36 -8.75 -25.13
C GLY A 31 13.87 -9.31 -23.79
N GLN A 32 13.86 -8.51 -22.73
CA GLN A 32 14.17 -8.98 -21.38
C GLN A 32 13.15 -10.04 -20.90
N MET A 33 11.86 -9.79 -21.07
CA MET A 33 10.81 -10.76 -20.72
C MET A 33 10.94 -12.06 -21.53
N GLU A 34 11.20 -11.96 -22.84
CA GLU A 34 11.38 -13.15 -23.70
C GLU A 34 12.54 -14.03 -23.23
N GLN A 35 13.66 -13.41 -22.88
CA GLN A 35 14.84 -14.11 -22.41
C GLN A 35 14.64 -14.74 -21.03
N GLN A 36 14.00 -14.02 -20.10
CA GLN A 36 13.80 -14.49 -18.73
C GLN A 36 12.74 -15.59 -18.65
N ALA A 37 11.63 -15.44 -19.37
CA ALA A 37 10.53 -16.43 -19.37
C ALA A 37 10.81 -17.63 -20.28
N GLY A 38 11.79 -17.52 -21.20
CA GLY A 38 12.10 -18.56 -22.17
C GLY A 38 10.96 -18.80 -23.17
N VAL A 39 10.07 -17.82 -23.32
CA VAL A 39 8.90 -17.87 -24.21
C VAL A 39 8.78 -16.54 -24.95
N LYS A 40 8.30 -16.60 -26.19
CA LYS A 40 8.10 -15.40 -27.01
C LYS A 40 7.01 -14.51 -26.42
N VAL A 41 7.20 -13.18 -26.53
CA VAL A 41 6.22 -12.15 -26.20
C VAL A 41 5.51 -11.76 -27.50
N GLY A 42 4.27 -12.20 -27.66
CA GLY A 42 3.44 -11.89 -28.83
C GLY A 42 2.84 -10.49 -28.80
N ALA A 43 1.79 -10.30 -29.60
CA ALA A 43 1.08 -9.03 -29.68
C ALA A 43 0.27 -8.77 -28.41
N TYR A 44 0.25 -7.50 -27.98
CA TYR A 44 -0.67 -7.03 -26.97
C TYR A 44 -1.87 -6.43 -27.69
N ARG A 45 -3.05 -7.02 -27.46
CA ARG A 45 -4.29 -6.67 -28.14
C ARG A 45 -5.35 -6.27 -27.12
N ALA A 46 -6.21 -5.33 -27.48
CA ALA A 46 -7.32 -4.96 -26.63
C ALA A 46 -8.64 -4.80 -27.38
N LEU A 47 -9.72 -5.23 -26.73
CA LEU A 47 -11.08 -4.79 -27.04
C LEU A 47 -11.54 -3.90 -25.89
N VAL A 48 -11.77 -2.62 -26.17
CA VAL A 48 -12.14 -1.62 -25.17
C VAL A 48 -13.52 -1.10 -25.52
N ILE A 49 -14.46 -1.24 -24.59
CA ILE A 49 -15.88 -0.97 -24.77
C ILE A 49 -16.31 0.04 -23.71
N GLY A 50 -16.97 1.12 -24.14
CA GLY A 50 -17.58 2.12 -23.25
C GLY A 50 -18.97 2.49 -23.78
N ILE A 51 -19.99 2.49 -22.94
CA ILE A 51 -21.36 2.74 -23.38
C ILE A 51 -21.99 3.77 -22.45
N ASP A 52 -22.11 5.00 -22.95
CA ASP A 52 -22.87 6.06 -22.28
C ASP A 52 -24.32 6.11 -22.80
N ASP A 53 -24.51 6.04 -24.13
CA ASP A 53 -25.80 6.18 -24.81
C ASP A 53 -26.41 4.82 -25.22
N TYR A 54 -27.61 4.54 -24.71
CA TYR A 54 -28.39 3.33 -25.00
C TYR A 54 -29.56 3.62 -25.95
N VAL A 55 -29.85 2.67 -26.86
CA VAL A 55 -30.92 2.83 -27.86
C VAL A 55 -32.31 2.85 -27.22
N ASP A 56 -32.54 2.02 -26.19
CA ASP A 56 -33.79 2.02 -25.44
C ASP A 56 -33.74 3.09 -24.35
N PRO A 57 -34.62 4.12 -24.38
CA PRO A 57 -34.63 5.20 -23.40
C PRO A 57 -34.99 4.75 -21.97
N ASN A 58 -35.45 3.50 -21.79
CA ASN A 58 -35.70 2.93 -20.46
C ASN A 58 -34.43 2.39 -19.80
N ILE A 59 -33.32 2.29 -20.53
CA ILE A 59 -31.99 2.02 -19.96
C ILE A 59 -31.35 3.39 -19.70
N PRO A 60 -31.04 3.76 -18.44
CA PRO A 60 -30.46 5.07 -18.15
C PRO A 60 -29.11 5.25 -18.84
N ASP A 61 -28.87 6.43 -19.43
CA ASP A 61 -27.55 6.76 -19.96
C ASP A 61 -26.51 6.89 -18.83
N LEU A 62 -25.25 6.61 -19.14
CA LEU A 62 -24.10 6.85 -18.27
C LEU A 62 -23.36 8.12 -18.69
N GLN A 63 -22.49 8.63 -17.83
CA GLN A 63 -21.78 9.89 -18.07
C GLN A 63 -20.28 9.73 -18.36
N THR A 64 -19.67 8.60 -17.97
CA THR A 64 -18.21 8.46 -17.98
C THR A 64 -17.69 7.23 -18.74
N ALA A 65 -18.54 6.27 -19.11
CA ALA A 65 -18.10 4.98 -19.65
C ALA A 65 -17.34 5.13 -20.97
N SER A 66 -17.78 6.00 -21.88
CA SER A 66 -17.06 6.27 -23.13
C SER A 66 -15.78 7.07 -22.91
N ALA A 67 -15.75 7.96 -21.91
CA ALA A 67 -14.52 8.67 -21.51
C ALA A 67 -13.47 7.72 -20.89
N ASP A 68 -13.92 6.81 -20.03
CA ASP A 68 -13.12 5.76 -19.40
C ASP A 68 -12.50 4.83 -20.45
N ALA A 69 -13.32 4.34 -21.38
CA ALA A 69 -12.87 3.50 -22.50
C ALA A 69 -11.81 4.20 -23.37
N ARG A 70 -12.00 5.49 -23.70
CA ARG A 70 -11.00 6.27 -24.45
C ARG A 70 -9.69 6.39 -23.68
N ALA A 71 -9.74 6.75 -22.40
CA ALA A 71 -8.55 6.93 -21.58
C ALA A 71 -7.76 5.63 -21.40
N VAL A 72 -8.45 4.51 -21.18
CA VAL A 72 -7.81 3.19 -21.12
C VAL A 72 -7.18 2.81 -22.46
N ALA A 73 -7.90 2.95 -23.58
CA ALA A 73 -7.37 2.62 -24.89
C ALA A 73 -6.10 3.43 -25.23
N GLU A 74 -6.08 4.73 -24.94
CA GLU A 74 -4.92 5.59 -25.17
C GLU A 74 -3.74 5.24 -24.24
N LEU A 75 -4.02 4.95 -22.97
CA LEU A 75 -2.99 4.52 -22.02
C LEU A 75 -2.29 3.22 -22.46
N LEU A 76 -3.07 2.23 -22.89
CA LEU A 76 -2.57 0.94 -23.34
C LEU A 76 -1.68 1.06 -24.58
N LYS A 77 -2.09 1.86 -25.57
CA LYS A 77 -1.28 2.12 -26.78
C LYS A 77 0.02 2.86 -26.43
N LYS A 78 -0.10 3.93 -25.65
CA LYS A 78 1.01 4.85 -25.37
C LYS A 78 2.09 4.22 -24.49
N SER A 79 1.67 3.50 -23.44
CA SER A 79 2.58 3.14 -22.34
C SER A 79 2.85 1.65 -22.22
N TYR A 80 2.04 0.79 -22.85
CA TYR A 80 2.12 -0.67 -22.68
C TYR A 80 2.21 -1.47 -23.99
N GLY A 81 2.48 -0.79 -25.10
CA GLY A 81 2.77 -1.42 -26.39
C GLY A 81 1.63 -2.24 -26.97
N PHE A 82 0.37 -1.87 -26.69
CA PHE A 82 -0.78 -2.48 -27.34
C PHE A 82 -0.87 -1.97 -28.78
N THR A 83 -0.71 -2.87 -29.74
CA THR A 83 -0.64 -2.54 -31.17
C THR A 83 -1.93 -2.83 -31.93
N ASP A 84 -2.84 -3.61 -31.35
CA ASP A 84 -4.15 -3.97 -31.93
C ASP A 84 -5.25 -3.65 -30.91
N VAL A 85 -5.64 -2.38 -30.83
CA VAL A 85 -6.68 -1.89 -29.91
C VAL A 85 -7.94 -1.55 -30.70
N THR A 86 -9.00 -2.30 -30.47
CA THR A 86 -10.35 -2.03 -30.99
C THR A 86 -11.15 -1.28 -29.94
N LEU A 87 -11.68 -0.11 -30.31
CA LEU A 87 -12.50 0.73 -29.44
C LEU A 87 -13.94 0.73 -29.96
N LEU A 88 -14.89 0.26 -29.15
CA LEU A 88 -16.33 0.31 -29.43
C LEU A 88 -16.98 1.25 -28.43
N LEU A 89 -17.67 2.28 -28.90
CA LEU A 89 -18.30 3.28 -28.05
C LEU A 89 -19.78 3.41 -28.36
N ASP A 90 -20.57 3.59 -27.31
CA ASP A 90 -21.99 3.93 -27.38
C ASP A 90 -22.74 3.00 -28.34
N ARG A 91 -23.51 3.55 -29.29
CA ARG A 91 -24.30 2.80 -30.28
C ARG A 91 -23.47 1.86 -31.17
N LEU A 92 -22.14 2.03 -31.26
CA LEU A 92 -21.27 1.09 -31.99
C LEU A 92 -20.94 -0.16 -31.16
N ALA A 93 -21.16 -0.12 -29.85
CA ALA A 93 -21.08 -1.24 -28.93
C ALA A 93 -22.42 -2.00 -28.84
N ASP A 94 -23.03 -2.28 -29.99
CA ASP A 94 -24.19 -3.18 -30.08
C ASP A 94 -23.78 -4.64 -29.81
N GLY A 95 -24.73 -5.49 -29.44
CA GLY A 95 -24.44 -6.87 -29.04
C GLY A 95 -23.76 -7.69 -30.15
N SER A 96 -24.12 -7.45 -31.42
CA SER A 96 -23.53 -8.14 -32.57
C SER A 96 -22.10 -7.69 -32.83
N SER A 97 -21.82 -6.39 -32.68
CA SER A 97 -20.50 -5.79 -32.83
C SER A 97 -19.55 -6.26 -31.74
N ILE A 98 -19.98 -6.29 -30.48
CA ILE A 98 -19.20 -6.84 -29.36
C ILE A 98 -18.88 -8.31 -29.62
N GLN A 99 -19.89 -9.13 -29.95
CA GLN A 99 -19.70 -10.56 -30.20
C GLN A 99 -18.79 -10.82 -31.41
N LYS A 100 -18.88 -10.00 -32.46
CA LYS A 100 -18.00 -10.06 -33.63
C LYS A 100 -16.54 -9.79 -33.25
N GLN A 101 -16.28 -8.82 -32.37
CA GLN A 101 -14.91 -8.54 -31.91
C GLN A 101 -14.37 -9.64 -30.98
N LEU A 102 -15.19 -10.17 -30.08
CA LEU A 102 -14.82 -11.34 -29.26
C LEU A 102 -14.47 -12.55 -30.14
N ARG A 103 -15.28 -12.82 -31.16
CA ARG A 103 -15.00 -13.88 -32.16
C ARG A 103 -13.72 -13.58 -32.94
N ARG A 104 -13.47 -12.33 -33.35
CA ARG A 104 -12.22 -11.93 -34.02
C ARG A 104 -11.02 -12.23 -33.13
N LEU A 105 -11.06 -11.89 -31.84
CA LEU A 105 -9.97 -12.20 -30.92
C LEU A 105 -9.77 -13.72 -30.80
N ALA A 106 -10.85 -14.51 -30.74
CA ALA A 106 -10.77 -15.96 -30.69
C ALA A 106 -10.16 -16.60 -31.95
N THR A 107 -10.34 -15.98 -33.13
CA THR A 107 -9.84 -16.54 -34.40
C THR A 107 -8.50 -15.97 -34.85
N THR A 108 -8.08 -14.81 -34.35
CA THR A 108 -6.90 -14.09 -34.85
C THR A 108 -5.75 -13.96 -33.85
N SER A 109 -6.00 -14.21 -32.56
CA SER A 109 -4.94 -14.23 -31.54
C SER A 109 -4.05 -15.46 -31.72
N ARG A 110 -2.81 -15.37 -31.23
CA ARG A 110 -1.83 -16.46 -31.24
C ARG A 110 -1.48 -16.89 -29.81
N PRO A 111 -0.94 -18.10 -29.58
CA PRO A 111 -0.56 -18.57 -28.24
C PRO A 111 0.52 -17.74 -27.52
N ASP A 112 1.23 -16.86 -28.22
CA ASP A 112 2.18 -15.91 -27.63
C ASP A 112 1.55 -14.54 -27.31
N ASP A 113 0.34 -14.27 -27.78
CA ASP A 113 -0.35 -12.98 -27.59
C ASP A 113 -0.85 -12.81 -26.14
N SER A 114 -1.10 -11.55 -25.76
CA SER A 114 -1.80 -11.17 -24.54
C SER A 114 -2.98 -10.26 -24.89
N VAL A 115 -4.18 -10.62 -24.42
CA VAL A 115 -5.44 -9.96 -24.77
C VAL A 115 -6.06 -9.30 -23.54
N LEU A 116 -6.41 -8.03 -23.63
CA LEU A 116 -7.18 -7.31 -22.62
C LEU A 116 -8.58 -6.99 -23.16
N ILE A 117 -9.62 -7.32 -22.40
CA ILE A 117 -10.99 -6.89 -22.68
C ILE A 117 -11.38 -5.93 -21.57
N TYR A 118 -11.69 -4.69 -21.93
CA TYR A 118 -12.19 -3.66 -21.03
C TYR A 118 -13.63 -3.35 -21.37
N TYR A 119 -14.52 -3.38 -20.37
CA TYR A 119 -15.92 -3.03 -20.51
C TYR A 119 -16.30 -2.01 -19.45
N ALA A 120 -16.90 -0.89 -19.86
CA ALA A 120 -17.58 0.07 -18.99
C ALA A 120 -19.00 0.29 -19.53
N GLY A 121 -20.00 0.08 -18.68
CA GLY A 121 -21.40 0.10 -19.08
C GLY A 121 -22.29 -0.55 -18.02
N HIS A 122 -23.60 -0.62 -18.28
CA HIS A 122 -24.53 -1.33 -17.41
C HIS A 122 -24.33 -2.85 -17.43
N GLY A 123 -24.55 -3.44 -16.27
CA GLY A 123 -24.71 -4.88 -16.13
C GLY A 123 -25.97 -5.19 -15.33
N ASP A 124 -26.53 -6.37 -15.54
CA ASP A 124 -27.73 -6.84 -14.83
C ASP A 124 -27.49 -8.24 -14.25
N LEU A 125 -28.37 -8.67 -13.35
CA LEU A 125 -28.36 -10.01 -12.78
C LEU A 125 -29.69 -10.69 -13.02
N ASP A 126 -29.65 -11.82 -13.70
CA ASP A 126 -30.79 -12.70 -13.76
C ASP A 126 -31.07 -13.26 -12.36
N ARG A 127 -32.21 -12.89 -11.78
CA ARG A 127 -32.61 -13.36 -10.44
C ARG A 127 -33.08 -14.81 -10.43
N VAL A 128 -33.34 -15.39 -11.60
CA VAL A 128 -33.79 -16.78 -11.75
C VAL A 128 -32.59 -17.71 -11.87
N THR A 129 -31.64 -17.40 -12.76
CA THR A 129 -30.46 -18.24 -13.00
C THR A 129 -29.26 -17.86 -12.14
N GLY A 130 -29.21 -16.61 -11.65
CA GLY A 130 -28.05 -16.04 -10.96
C GLY A 130 -26.95 -15.59 -11.91
N ASP A 131 -27.19 -15.61 -13.22
CA ASP A 131 -26.19 -15.24 -14.23
C ASP A 131 -26.11 -13.72 -14.40
N GLY A 132 -24.87 -13.23 -14.50
CA GLY A 132 -24.61 -11.81 -14.76
C GLY A 132 -24.67 -11.51 -16.26
N TRP A 133 -25.21 -10.36 -16.60
CA TRP A 133 -25.40 -9.92 -17.97
C TRP A 133 -24.69 -8.59 -18.22
N TRP A 134 -24.07 -8.46 -19.39
CA TRP A 134 -23.65 -7.16 -19.91
C TRP A 134 -24.80 -6.61 -20.75
N ILE A 135 -25.03 -5.30 -20.67
CA ILE A 135 -26.08 -4.63 -21.44
C ILE A 135 -25.42 -3.91 -22.63
N PRO A 136 -25.54 -4.41 -23.87
CA PRO A 136 -25.08 -3.69 -25.06
C PRO A 136 -25.92 -2.44 -25.32
N ALA A 137 -25.40 -1.51 -26.12
CA ALA A 137 -26.12 -0.29 -26.46
C ALA A 137 -27.45 -0.56 -27.20
N SER A 138 -27.56 -1.71 -27.87
CA SER A 138 -28.76 -2.15 -28.59
C SER A 138 -29.76 -2.95 -27.74
N ALA A 139 -29.54 -3.06 -26.43
CA ALA A 139 -30.42 -3.80 -25.54
C ALA A 139 -31.78 -3.09 -25.37
N THR A 140 -32.80 -3.90 -25.04
CA THR A 140 -34.15 -3.43 -24.70
C THR A 140 -34.40 -3.71 -23.22
N ALA A 141 -34.83 -2.70 -22.47
CA ALA A 141 -35.03 -2.81 -21.03
C ALA A 141 -36.04 -3.91 -20.68
N GLY A 142 -35.61 -4.86 -19.85
CA GLY A 142 -36.44 -5.98 -19.41
C GLY A 142 -36.54 -7.14 -20.41
N ASP A 143 -35.92 -7.04 -21.58
CA ASP A 143 -35.80 -8.15 -22.55
C ASP A 143 -34.40 -8.77 -22.47
N SER A 144 -34.27 -9.78 -21.61
CA SER A 144 -33.01 -10.49 -21.36
C SER A 144 -32.40 -11.16 -22.60
N PHE A 145 -33.19 -11.42 -23.66
CA PHE A 145 -32.66 -11.98 -24.90
C PHE A 145 -31.77 -11.01 -25.67
N THR A 146 -31.88 -9.72 -25.38
CA THR A 146 -31.04 -8.67 -25.98
C THR A 146 -29.76 -8.41 -25.19
N TYR A 147 -29.61 -9.04 -24.02
CA TYR A 147 -28.46 -8.88 -23.14
C TYR A 147 -27.39 -9.93 -23.45
N MET A 148 -26.16 -9.68 -23.02
CA MET A 148 -25.04 -10.59 -23.22
C MET A 148 -24.71 -11.37 -21.96
N ASP A 149 -24.95 -12.67 -22.02
CA ASP A 149 -24.72 -13.56 -20.88
C ASP A 149 -23.24 -13.76 -20.56
N ASN A 150 -22.88 -13.73 -19.27
CA ASN A 150 -21.54 -14.04 -18.79
C ASN A 150 -21.04 -15.43 -19.26
N ALA A 151 -21.91 -16.42 -19.44
CA ALA A 151 -21.56 -17.71 -20.04
C ALA A 151 -21.11 -17.56 -21.50
N VAL A 152 -21.71 -16.64 -22.26
CA VAL A 152 -21.27 -16.31 -23.63
C VAL A 152 -19.90 -15.64 -23.58
N ILE A 153 -19.69 -14.71 -22.66
CA ILE A 153 -18.38 -14.06 -22.46
C ILE A 153 -17.32 -15.12 -22.11
N GLN A 154 -17.56 -15.97 -21.11
CA GLN A 154 -16.67 -17.05 -20.69
C GLN A 154 -16.30 -17.98 -21.85
N LYS A 155 -17.27 -18.35 -22.69
CA LYS A 155 -17.03 -19.16 -23.89
C LYS A 155 -15.99 -18.53 -24.80
N TYR A 156 -16.04 -17.22 -25.02
CA TYR A 156 -15.03 -16.52 -25.82
C TYR A 156 -13.68 -16.41 -25.10
N LEU A 157 -13.67 -16.10 -23.80
CA LEU A 157 -12.43 -16.02 -23.01
C LEU A 157 -11.65 -17.35 -23.02
N LYS A 158 -12.37 -18.47 -22.95
CA LYS A 158 -11.81 -19.82 -23.09
C LYS A 158 -11.28 -20.07 -24.51
N ALA A 159 -12.05 -19.68 -25.53
CA ALA A 159 -11.74 -19.92 -26.93
C ALA A 159 -10.57 -19.06 -27.46
N ILE A 160 -10.29 -17.90 -26.85
CA ILE A 160 -9.14 -17.08 -27.22
C ILE A 160 -7.84 -17.86 -26.98
N PRO A 161 -6.99 -18.08 -28.00
CA PRO A 161 -5.77 -18.89 -27.86
C PRO A 161 -4.61 -18.15 -27.18
N ALA A 162 -4.72 -16.84 -26.97
CA ALA A 162 -3.69 -15.99 -26.33
C ALA A 162 -3.13 -16.61 -25.03
N ARG A 163 -1.86 -16.42 -24.70
CA ARG A 163 -1.32 -16.94 -23.44
C ARG A 163 -2.03 -16.33 -22.24
N HIS A 164 -2.28 -15.03 -22.31
CA HIS A 164 -2.94 -14.29 -21.25
C HIS A 164 -4.20 -13.62 -21.77
N VAL A 165 -5.30 -13.75 -21.04
CA VAL A 165 -6.52 -12.98 -21.25
C VAL A 165 -6.88 -12.31 -19.92
N LEU A 166 -7.00 -10.99 -19.95
CA LEU A 166 -7.44 -10.18 -18.83
C LEU A 166 -8.79 -9.54 -19.15
N LEU A 167 -9.78 -9.77 -18.30
CA LEU A 167 -11.05 -9.06 -18.34
C LEU A 167 -11.09 -7.98 -17.26
N VAL A 168 -11.29 -6.72 -17.62
CA VAL A 168 -11.55 -5.62 -16.68
C VAL A 168 -12.96 -5.11 -16.95
N SER A 169 -13.86 -5.26 -15.99
CA SER A 169 -15.27 -4.88 -16.17
C SER A 169 -15.71 -3.87 -15.12
N ASP A 170 -15.89 -2.63 -15.54
CA ASP A 170 -16.50 -1.57 -14.78
C ASP A 170 -18.02 -1.57 -14.98
N SER A 171 -18.64 -2.66 -14.55
CA SER A 171 -20.09 -2.85 -14.60
C SER A 171 -20.59 -3.69 -13.44
N CYS A 172 -21.86 -3.47 -13.07
CA CYS A 172 -22.53 -4.23 -12.04
C CYS A 172 -22.58 -5.72 -12.39
N PHE A 173 -22.51 -6.59 -11.38
CA PHE A 173 -22.73 -8.05 -11.51
C PHE A 173 -21.73 -8.84 -12.39
N SER A 174 -20.68 -8.21 -12.91
CA SER A 174 -19.57 -8.91 -13.58
C SER A 174 -18.79 -9.85 -12.64
N GLY A 175 -18.98 -9.76 -11.32
CA GLY A 175 -18.32 -10.60 -10.31
C GLY A 175 -18.73 -12.08 -10.32
N THR A 176 -19.83 -12.44 -10.99
CA THR A 176 -20.27 -13.85 -11.11
C THR A 176 -19.30 -14.72 -11.93
N LEU A 177 -18.33 -14.09 -12.62
CA LEU A 177 -17.31 -14.74 -13.45
C LEU A 177 -16.18 -15.43 -12.65
N PHE A 178 -16.05 -15.21 -11.33
CA PHE A 178 -14.79 -15.43 -10.59
C PHE A 178 -14.66 -16.69 -9.74
N GLY A 179 -13.57 -17.43 -9.92
CA GLY A 179 -13.16 -18.61 -9.14
C GLY A 179 -12.44 -18.27 -7.82
N ALA A 180 -11.83 -19.29 -7.21
CA ALA A 180 -11.10 -19.13 -5.94
C ALA A 180 -9.84 -18.27 -6.09
N SER A 181 -9.51 -17.52 -5.03
CA SER A 181 -8.30 -16.69 -4.97
C SER A 181 -7.04 -17.55 -4.83
N ARG A 182 -5.90 -17.03 -5.31
CA ARG A 182 -4.57 -17.68 -5.19
C ARG A 182 -3.73 -16.95 -4.17
N ALA A 183 -2.75 -17.60 -3.52
CA ALA A 183 -1.78 -16.90 -2.66
C ALA A 183 -0.77 -16.08 -3.50
N MET A 184 -0.17 -15.03 -2.94
CA MET A 184 1.01 -14.37 -3.53
C MET A 184 2.28 -14.98 -2.93
N PRO A 185 3.38 -15.07 -3.68
CA PRO A 185 4.70 -15.27 -3.09
C PRO A 185 5.18 -14.02 -2.36
N GLU A 186 6.05 -14.20 -1.36
CA GLU A 186 6.60 -13.13 -0.52
C GLU A 186 7.53 -12.16 -1.28
N VAL A 187 8.11 -12.60 -2.40
CA VAL A 187 9.03 -11.81 -3.23
C VAL A 187 8.50 -11.72 -4.66
N ILE A 188 8.31 -10.48 -5.12
CA ILE A 188 7.94 -10.16 -6.50
C ILE A 188 9.20 -9.63 -7.21
N ASP A 189 9.74 -10.45 -8.11
CA ASP A 189 10.90 -10.10 -8.92
C ASP A 189 10.71 -10.45 -10.42
N ASP A 190 11.71 -10.14 -11.24
CA ASP A 190 11.74 -10.46 -12.66
C ASP A 190 11.53 -11.96 -12.92
N LYS A 191 12.03 -12.84 -12.02
CA LYS A 191 11.82 -14.28 -12.11
C LYS A 191 10.37 -14.65 -11.81
N TYR A 192 9.74 -13.97 -10.86
CA TYR A 192 8.30 -14.09 -10.62
C TYR A 192 7.49 -13.69 -11.84
N TYR A 193 7.75 -12.52 -12.44
CA TYR A 193 7.04 -12.10 -13.65
C TYR A 193 7.27 -13.08 -14.80
N ALA A 194 8.50 -13.55 -15.00
CA ALA A 194 8.84 -14.55 -16.01
C ALA A 194 8.14 -15.89 -15.77
N ALA A 195 8.08 -16.37 -14.52
CA ALA A 195 7.38 -17.59 -14.16
C ALA A 195 5.87 -17.48 -14.37
N MET A 196 5.27 -16.36 -13.98
CA MET A 196 3.83 -16.12 -14.19
C MET A 196 3.48 -15.90 -15.66
N PHE A 197 4.37 -15.27 -16.43
CA PHE A 197 4.18 -15.01 -17.86
C PHE A 197 4.34 -16.25 -18.74
N LYS A 198 4.94 -17.33 -18.21
CA LYS A 198 5.14 -18.58 -18.93
C LYS A 198 3.86 -19.40 -19.04
N GLU A 199 3.07 -19.40 -17.97
CA GLU A 199 1.86 -20.23 -17.85
C GLU A 199 0.61 -19.50 -18.39
N ARG A 200 -0.39 -20.25 -18.85
CA ARG A 200 -1.63 -19.66 -19.36
C ARG A 200 -2.43 -18.98 -18.23
N SER A 201 -3.00 -17.81 -18.52
CA SER A 201 -3.76 -17.01 -17.56
C SER A 201 -5.08 -16.50 -18.14
N ARG A 202 -6.19 -16.67 -17.41
CA ARG A 202 -7.54 -16.12 -17.61
C ARG A 202 -7.98 -15.49 -16.29
N TRP A 203 -7.73 -14.20 -16.19
CA TRP A 203 -7.94 -13.43 -14.97
C TRP A 203 -8.90 -12.29 -15.23
N GLY A 204 -9.62 -11.85 -14.20
CA GLY A 204 -10.41 -10.65 -14.34
C GLY A 204 -10.52 -9.82 -13.07
N MET A 205 -10.99 -8.59 -13.27
CA MET A 205 -11.16 -7.58 -12.24
C MET A 205 -12.43 -6.78 -12.51
N THR A 206 -13.21 -6.48 -11.48
CA THR A 206 -14.46 -5.72 -11.60
C THR A 206 -14.62 -4.67 -10.51
N SER A 207 -15.50 -3.69 -10.74
CA SER A 207 -15.80 -2.62 -9.79
C SER A 207 -16.60 -3.07 -8.55
N GLY A 208 -17.36 -4.17 -8.61
CA GLY A 208 -18.04 -4.76 -7.42
C GLY A 208 -19.57 -4.62 -7.39
N ASN A 209 -20.19 -4.95 -6.24
CA ASN A 209 -21.64 -5.16 -6.05
C ASN A 209 -22.57 -3.96 -6.39
N LEU A 210 -23.83 -4.31 -6.77
CA LEU A 210 -25.17 -3.66 -6.70
C LEU A 210 -25.39 -2.15 -6.97
N THR A 211 -24.36 -1.32 -7.07
CA THR A 211 -24.53 0.11 -7.39
C THR A 211 -24.04 0.38 -8.82
N PRO A 212 -24.82 1.09 -9.66
CA PRO A 212 -24.38 1.57 -10.97
C PRO A 212 -23.02 2.25 -10.89
N VAL A 213 -22.33 2.35 -12.04
CA VAL A 213 -21.12 3.18 -12.19
C VAL A 213 -21.41 4.53 -11.54
N ALA A 214 -20.74 4.85 -10.42
CA ALA A 214 -21.01 6.06 -9.67
C ALA A 214 -20.68 7.27 -10.57
N ASP A 215 -21.69 8.09 -10.85
CA ASP A 215 -21.55 9.29 -11.67
C ASP A 215 -20.43 10.18 -11.11
N GLY A 216 -19.37 10.33 -11.91
CA GLY A 216 -18.33 11.34 -11.78
C GLY A 216 -17.73 11.55 -10.39
N SER A 217 -16.67 10.81 -10.06
CA SER A 217 -15.67 11.32 -9.11
C SER A 217 -14.80 12.37 -9.80
N SER A 218 -14.22 13.31 -9.03
CA SER A 218 -13.36 14.39 -9.54
C SER A 218 -12.37 13.90 -10.61
N GLY A 219 -12.56 14.31 -11.87
CA GLY A 219 -11.67 13.96 -12.98
C GLY A 219 -12.32 13.42 -14.27
N GLY A 220 -13.65 13.31 -14.35
CA GLY A 220 -14.36 12.89 -15.58
C GLY A 220 -14.33 11.39 -15.86
N HIS A 221 -14.04 10.59 -14.83
CA HIS A 221 -13.95 9.14 -14.88
C HIS A 221 -14.80 8.50 -13.78
N SER A 222 -15.24 7.26 -13.99
CA SER A 222 -15.82 6.48 -12.89
C SER A 222 -14.78 6.31 -11.77
N LEU A 223 -15.23 6.02 -10.55
CA LEU A 223 -14.31 5.78 -9.43
C LEU A 223 -13.36 4.60 -9.72
N PHE A 224 -13.88 3.48 -10.21
CA PHE A 224 -13.07 2.30 -10.52
C PHE A 224 -12.12 2.56 -11.69
N ALA A 225 -12.62 3.07 -12.81
CA ALA A 225 -11.81 3.38 -13.99
C ALA A 225 -10.73 4.42 -13.67
N GLY A 226 -11.08 5.48 -12.93
CA GLY A 226 -10.15 6.51 -12.50
C GLY A 226 -9.00 5.95 -11.64
N GLN A 227 -9.29 5.04 -10.71
CA GLN A 227 -8.24 4.38 -9.91
C GLN A 227 -7.41 3.39 -10.74
N PHE A 228 -8.05 2.63 -11.64
CA PHE A 228 -7.35 1.72 -12.56
C PHE A 228 -6.37 2.46 -13.48
N ILE A 229 -6.82 3.56 -14.10
CA ILE A 229 -6.00 4.45 -14.94
C ILE A 229 -4.84 5.03 -14.13
N LYS A 230 -5.11 5.59 -12.94
CA LYS A 230 -4.07 6.14 -12.05
C LYS A 230 -3.02 5.10 -11.66
N ALA A 231 -3.45 3.87 -11.35
CA ALA A 231 -2.54 2.79 -10.95
C ALA A 231 -1.59 2.38 -12.10
N LEU A 232 -2.09 2.30 -13.33
CA LEU A 232 -1.29 2.03 -14.51
C LEU A 232 -0.37 3.22 -14.88
N GLN A 233 -0.90 4.46 -14.91
CA GLN A 233 -0.11 5.65 -15.19
C GLN A 233 1.05 5.85 -14.19
N GLY A 234 0.80 5.59 -12.90
CA GLY A 234 1.80 5.70 -11.83
C GLY A 234 2.76 4.51 -11.72
N ASN A 235 2.66 3.48 -12.57
CA ASN A 235 3.55 2.32 -12.49
C ASN A 235 4.95 2.65 -13.03
N LEU A 236 5.95 2.83 -12.18
CA LEU A 236 7.33 3.11 -12.63
C LEU A 236 8.14 1.85 -13.02
N GLN A 237 7.60 0.65 -12.85
CA GLN A 237 8.31 -0.60 -13.12
C GLN A 237 8.11 -1.11 -14.55
N PRO A 238 9.09 -1.87 -15.10
CA PRO A 238 8.97 -2.46 -16.44
C PRO A 238 7.77 -3.41 -16.58
N PHE A 239 7.39 -4.06 -15.48
CA PHE A 239 6.33 -5.07 -15.41
C PHE A 239 5.37 -4.76 -14.25
N VAL A 240 4.08 -5.05 -14.42
CA VAL A 240 3.09 -5.07 -13.34
C VAL A 240 1.97 -6.05 -13.67
N THR A 241 1.47 -6.80 -12.69
CA THR A 241 0.33 -7.72 -12.86
C THR A 241 -1.01 -7.04 -12.50
N PRO A 242 -2.14 -7.54 -13.04
CA PRO A 242 -3.48 -7.13 -12.63
C PRO A 242 -3.76 -7.26 -11.13
N ARG A 243 -3.12 -8.24 -10.47
CA ARG A 243 -3.27 -8.45 -9.03
C ARG A 243 -2.59 -7.36 -8.20
N GLU A 244 -1.41 -6.91 -8.61
CA GLU A 244 -0.74 -5.76 -7.98
C GLU A 244 -1.54 -4.47 -8.19
N ILE A 245 -2.17 -4.31 -9.36
CA ILE A 245 -3.08 -3.19 -9.64
C ILE A 245 -4.29 -3.27 -8.71
N TYR A 246 -4.92 -4.45 -8.59
CA TYR A 246 -6.06 -4.67 -7.71
C TYR A 246 -5.74 -4.31 -6.25
N GLN A 247 -4.61 -4.77 -5.71
CA GLN A 247 -4.22 -4.47 -4.32
C GLN A 247 -4.09 -2.96 -4.04
N ARG A 248 -3.67 -2.18 -5.04
CA ARG A 248 -3.57 -0.72 -4.92
C ARG A 248 -4.94 -0.04 -4.92
N ILE A 249 -5.86 -0.51 -5.76
CA ILE A 249 -7.15 0.17 -5.96
C ILE A 249 -8.25 -0.32 -5.03
N ALA A 250 -8.22 -1.58 -4.60
CA ALA A 250 -9.31 -2.20 -3.82
C ALA A 250 -9.53 -1.51 -2.47
N ALA A 251 -8.44 -1.21 -1.74
CA ALA A 251 -8.51 -0.48 -0.47
C ALA A 251 -9.01 0.96 -0.67
N VAL A 252 -8.55 1.64 -1.72
CA VAL A 252 -8.96 3.01 -2.00
C VAL A 252 -10.44 3.07 -2.40
N ILE A 253 -10.92 2.16 -3.23
CA ILE A 253 -12.32 2.15 -3.67
C ILE A 253 -13.23 1.75 -2.50
N SER A 254 -12.93 0.65 -1.79
CA SER A 254 -13.77 0.15 -0.70
C SER A 254 -13.85 1.10 0.50
N ASN A 255 -12.83 1.94 0.71
CA ASN A 255 -12.84 2.94 1.78
C ASN A 255 -13.57 4.24 1.41
N ASN A 256 -13.88 4.46 0.13
CA ASN A 256 -14.42 5.74 -0.36
C ASN A 256 -15.73 5.59 -1.14
N SER A 257 -16.29 4.39 -1.27
CA SER A 257 -17.59 4.14 -1.90
C SER A 257 -18.22 2.82 -1.46
N ASP A 258 -19.45 2.58 -1.89
CA ASP A 258 -20.16 1.31 -1.72
C ASP A 258 -19.69 0.21 -2.69
N GLN A 259 -18.76 0.54 -3.60
CA GLN A 259 -18.18 -0.42 -4.52
C GLN A 259 -17.15 -1.30 -3.79
N VAL A 260 -17.26 -2.62 -3.99
CA VAL A 260 -16.30 -3.60 -3.47
C VAL A 260 -15.67 -4.35 -4.63
N PRO A 261 -14.54 -3.86 -5.17
CA PRO A 261 -13.90 -4.47 -6.32
C PRO A 261 -13.53 -5.92 -6.07
N GLN A 262 -13.65 -6.74 -7.11
CA GLN A 262 -13.29 -8.16 -7.08
C GLN A 262 -12.24 -8.44 -8.14
N ALA A 263 -11.27 -9.29 -7.85
CA ALA A 263 -10.30 -9.71 -8.85
C ALA A 263 -9.74 -11.11 -8.58
N ASN A 264 -9.95 -12.03 -9.51
CA ASN A 264 -9.67 -13.46 -9.35
C ASN A 264 -9.52 -14.15 -10.73
N PRO A 265 -8.99 -15.39 -10.77
CA PRO A 265 -9.10 -16.24 -11.96
C PRO A 265 -10.57 -16.42 -12.37
N ILE A 266 -10.83 -16.45 -13.67
CA ILE A 266 -12.19 -16.63 -14.20
C ILE A 266 -12.52 -18.13 -14.15
N ARG A 267 -13.75 -18.49 -13.74
CA ARG A 267 -14.19 -19.89 -13.64
C ARG A 267 -14.27 -20.53 -15.01
N ASN A 268 -13.94 -21.83 -15.09
CA ASN A 268 -14.25 -22.70 -16.24
C ASN A 268 -13.64 -22.28 -17.60
N VAL A 269 -12.58 -21.48 -17.62
CA VAL A 269 -11.96 -20.95 -18.85
C VAL A 269 -10.48 -21.35 -19.06
N ASP A 270 -10.06 -22.47 -18.48
CA ASP A 270 -8.72 -23.07 -18.66
C ASP A 270 -7.56 -22.14 -18.25
N ASP A 271 -7.62 -21.64 -17.02
CA ASP A 271 -6.50 -20.93 -16.37
C ASP A 271 -5.52 -21.95 -15.74
N GLU A 272 -4.22 -21.78 -15.97
CA GLU A 272 -3.17 -22.74 -15.58
C GLU A 272 -2.25 -22.24 -14.45
N GLY A 273 -2.53 -21.07 -13.86
CA GLY A 273 -1.68 -20.52 -12.79
C GLY A 273 -0.89 -19.27 -13.16
N GLY A 274 -0.86 -18.90 -14.45
CA GLY A 274 -0.11 -17.73 -14.93
C GLY A 274 -0.75 -16.38 -14.60
N ALA A 275 -0.11 -15.30 -15.03
CA ALA A 275 -0.63 -13.95 -14.92
C ALA A 275 -0.48 -13.17 -16.23
N PHE A 276 -1.48 -12.36 -16.56
CA PHE A 276 -1.27 -11.24 -17.49
C PHE A 276 -0.20 -10.31 -16.89
N VAL A 277 0.74 -9.86 -17.70
CA VAL A 277 1.78 -8.90 -17.28
C VAL A 277 1.71 -7.69 -18.19
N PHE A 278 1.49 -6.51 -17.63
CA PHE A 278 1.64 -5.26 -18.38
C PHE A 278 3.13 -4.97 -18.57
N ILE A 279 3.58 -4.88 -19.83
CA ILE A 279 4.98 -4.58 -20.18
C ILE A 279 5.06 -3.13 -20.67
N ARG A 280 5.85 -2.28 -19.99
CA ARG A 280 6.02 -0.89 -20.42
C ARG A 280 6.70 -0.78 -21.79
N SER A 281 6.28 0.20 -22.59
CA SER A 281 6.80 0.45 -23.94
C SER A 281 7.40 1.84 -24.14
N ASP A 282 7.33 2.73 -23.16
CA ASP A 282 7.65 4.16 -23.28
C ASP A 282 9.08 4.53 -22.85
N GLY A 283 10.01 3.58 -22.94
CA GLY A 283 11.46 3.86 -22.80
C GLY A 283 11.94 4.13 -21.38
N VAL A 284 11.14 3.84 -20.35
CA VAL A 284 11.58 3.90 -18.95
C VAL A 284 12.71 2.88 -18.73
N THR A 285 13.93 3.38 -18.53
CA THR A 285 15.06 2.55 -18.08
C THR A 285 14.77 2.02 -16.69
N ALA A 286 15.09 0.74 -16.45
CA ALA A 286 14.81 0.06 -15.19
C ALA A 286 15.52 0.75 -14.00
N ALA A 287 14.86 1.76 -13.43
CA ALA A 287 15.20 2.31 -12.13
C ALA A 287 14.92 1.25 -11.07
N SER A 288 15.90 1.04 -10.19
CA SER A 288 15.85 0.12 -9.06
C SER A 288 14.53 0.21 -8.31
N ARG A 289 13.92 -0.97 -8.10
CA ARG A 289 12.59 -1.17 -7.54
C ARG A 289 12.33 -0.36 -6.27
N PRO A 290 11.19 0.36 -6.22
CA PRO A 290 10.39 0.49 -5.03
C PRO A 290 9.07 -0.23 -5.29
N PHE A 291 8.98 -1.49 -4.86
CA PHE A 291 7.69 -2.09 -4.56
C PHE A 291 7.71 -2.53 -3.09
N PRO A 292 6.79 -2.02 -2.26
CA PRO A 292 6.51 -2.63 -0.97
C PRO A 292 5.86 -3.99 -1.24
N ALA A 293 6.41 -5.05 -0.67
CA ALA A 293 5.66 -6.29 -0.50
C ALA A 293 4.40 -5.94 0.30
N GLY A 294 3.24 -6.07 -0.34
CA GLY A 294 1.98 -6.06 0.38
C GLY A 294 2.05 -7.15 1.43
N THR A 295 1.83 -6.75 2.68
CA THR A 295 1.66 -7.63 3.83
C THR A 295 0.73 -8.78 3.47
N ALA A 296 1.28 -9.99 3.49
CA ALA A 296 0.50 -11.21 3.66
C ALA A 296 -0.05 -11.21 5.09
N ASP A 297 -1.16 -10.49 5.31
CA ASP A 297 -2.06 -10.80 6.41
C ASP A 297 -3.08 -11.82 5.90
N SER A 298 -2.68 -13.09 5.97
CA SER A 298 -3.45 -14.24 5.46
C SER A 298 -4.32 -14.90 6.53
N GLY A 299 -4.43 -14.31 7.73
CA GLY A 299 -5.29 -14.83 8.81
C GLY A 299 -6.55 -13.98 9.06
N GLY A 300 -6.38 -12.68 9.31
CA GLY A 300 -7.48 -11.80 9.75
C GLY A 300 -8.43 -11.38 8.61
N ASN A 301 -7.86 -10.97 7.47
CA ASN A 301 -8.63 -10.50 6.32
C ASN A 301 -9.44 -11.61 5.64
N ALA A 302 -8.95 -12.86 5.66
CA ALA A 302 -9.68 -13.99 5.08
C ALA A 302 -10.90 -14.37 5.93
N MET A 303 -10.77 -14.33 7.27
CA MET A 303 -11.88 -14.60 8.18
C MET A 303 -12.91 -13.48 8.18
N GLU A 304 -12.48 -12.21 8.18
CA GLU A 304 -13.39 -11.08 8.08
C GLU A 304 -14.15 -11.10 6.75
N LEU A 305 -13.44 -11.29 5.63
CA LEU A 305 -14.04 -11.34 4.31
C LEU A 305 -14.96 -12.56 4.13
N ALA A 306 -14.62 -13.71 4.73
CA ALA A 306 -15.49 -14.88 4.75
C ALA A 306 -16.76 -14.63 5.59
N PHE A 307 -16.62 -14.00 6.76
CA PHE A 307 -17.75 -13.63 7.62
C PHE A 307 -18.66 -12.65 6.89
N TRP A 308 -18.10 -11.58 6.33
CA TRP A 308 -18.86 -10.59 5.57
C TRP A 308 -19.56 -11.21 4.36
N ASN A 309 -18.87 -12.04 3.57
CA ASN A 309 -19.48 -12.73 2.44
C ASN A 309 -20.61 -13.68 2.85
N ALA A 310 -20.57 -14.24 4.05
CA ALA A 310 -21.64 -15.09 4.56
C ALA A 310 -22.89 -14.31 4.96
N ILE A 311 -22.75 -13.05 5.40
CA ILE A 311 -23.87 -12.24 5.91
C ILE A 311 -24.32 -11.12 4.98
N LYS A 312 -23.53 -10.72 3.97
CA LYS A 312 -23.74 -9.50 3.18
C LYS A 312 -25.10 -9.44 2.49
N ASP A 313 -25.70 -10.57 2.15
CA ASP A 313 -27.02 -10.66 1.48
C ASP A 313 -28.15 -11.04 2.45
N SER A 314 -27.84 -11.18 3.74
CA SER A 314 -28.82 -11.45 4.78
C SER A 314 -29.77 -10.27 5.00
N ALA A 315 -31.02 -10.58 5.34
CA ALA A 315 -32.02 -9.59 5.76
C ALA A 315 -32.10 -9.47 7.29
N ASP A 316 -31.32 -10.24 8.05
CA ASP A 316 -31.35 -10.27 9.51
C ASP A 316 -30.37 -9.22 10.12
N PRO A 317 -30.89 -8.13 10.76
CA PRO A 317 -30.06 -7.10 11.37
C PRO A 317 -29.12 -7.61 12.46
N ALA A 318 -29.44 -8.74 13.11
CA ALA A 318 -28.63 -9.30 14.18
C ALA A 318 -27.30 -9.84 13.68
N GLN A 319 -27.24 -10.36 12.44
CA GLN A 319 -26.01 -10.87 11.84
C GLN A 319 -25.02 -9.73 11.54
N PHE A 320 -25.52 -8.57 11.14
CA PHE A 320 -24.70 -7.38 10.95
C PHE A 320 -24.21 -6.78 12.27
N ARG A 321 -25.00 -6.89 13.34
CA ARG A 321 -24.54 -6.53 14.70
C ARG A 321 -23.46 -7.49 15.21
N ALA A 322 -23.61 -8.79 14.97
CA ALA A 322 -22.59 -9.79 15.30
C ALA A 322 -21.28 -9.54 14.53
N TYR A 323 -21.38 -9.14 13.25
CA TYR A 323 -20.20 -8.69 12.50
C TYR A 323 -19.56 -7.44 13.12
N LEU A 324 -20.35 -6.46 13.57
CA LEU A 324 -19.85 -5.26 14.25
C LEU A 324 -19.19 -5.56 15.59
N ASP A 325 -19.67 -6.56 16.32
CA ASP A 325 -19.09 -6.98 17.59
C ASP A 325 -17.77 -7.74 17.38
N GLN A 326 -17.70 -8.58 16.34
CA GLN A 326 -16.54 -9.40 16.04
C GLN A 326 -15.45 -8.65 15.27
N PHE A 327 -15.84 -7.67 14.45
CA PHE A 327 -14.96 -6.83 13.65
C PHE A 327 -15.31 -5.33 13.86
N PRO A 328 -15.12 -4.79 15.08
CA PRO A 328 -15.54 -3.42 15.43
C PRO A 328 -14.80 -2.33 14.67
N ASN A 329 -13.61 -2.65 14.13
CA ASN A 329 -12.82 -1.82 13.24
C ASN A 329 -12.66 -2.46 11.85
N GLY A 330 -13.56 -3.37 11.50
CA GLY A 330 -13.56 -4.10 10.26
C GLY A 330 -13.82 -3.25 9.01
N THR A 331 -13.40 -3.77 7.87
CA THR A 331 -13.53 -3.18 6.53
C THR A 331 -14.96 -2.79 6.17
N PHE A 332 -15.99 -3.50 6.68
CA PHE A 332 -17.40 -3.33 6.32
C PHE A 332 -18.28 -2.73 7.44
N VAL A 333 -17.68 -2.14 8.48
CA VAL A 333 -18.39 -1.59 9.66
C VAL A 333 -19.48 -0.58 9.28
N THR A 334 -19.25 0.26 8.28
CA THR A 334 -20.23 1.27 7.83
C THR A 334 -21.49 0.62 7.22
N LEU A 335 -21.30 -0.36 6.33
CA LEU A 335 -22.39 -1.09 5.68
C LEU A 335 -23.16 -1.98 6.67
N ALA A 336 -22.46 -2.60 7.62
CA ALA A 336 -23.08 -3.39 8.68
C ALA A 336 -24.01 -2.54 9.57
N ARG A 337 -23.64 -1.30 9.90
CA ARG A 337 -24.49 -0.36 10.67
C ARG A 337 -25.77 0.02 9.91
N LEU A 338 -25.66 0.24 8.61
CA LEU A 338 -26.80 0.52 7.73
C LEU A 338 -27.78 -0.66 7.70
N LYS A 339 -27.28 -1.87 7.45
CA LYS A 339 -28.12 -3.08 7.41
C LYS A 339 -28.64 -3.52 8.78
N ALA A 340 -28.03 -3.06 9.87
CA ALA A 340 -28.54 -3.25 11.23
C ALA A 340 -29.79 -2.38 11.57
N GLY A 341 -30.30 -1.58 10.62
CA GLY A 341 -31.60 -0.92 10.69
C GLY A 341 -31.61 0.54 11.17
N SER A 342 -30.57 1.33 10.87
CA SER A 342 -30.53 2.77 11.19
C SER A 342 -30.78 3.60 9.92
N ALA A 343 -32.01 4.07 9.68
CA ALA A 343 -32.40 4.75 8.43
C ALA A 343 -32.70 6.27 8.62
N PRO A 344 -32.48 7.14 7.60
CA PRO A 344 -32.97 8.52 7.57
C PRO A 344 -34.22 8.72 6.67
N HIS A 345 -35.05 9.69 7.06
CA HIS A 345 -36.36 10.09 6.50
C HIS A 345 -36.24 11.37 5.63
N VAL A 346 -37.10 11.57 4.61
CA VAL A 346 -37.10 12.79 3.74
C VAL A 346 -38.43 13.55 3.89
N GLU A 347 -38.36 14.87 4.10
CA GLU A 347 -39.46 15.84 4.23
C GLU A 347 -39.19 17.13 3.40
N PRO A 348 -40.20 17.99 3.13
CA PRO A 348 -40.20 19.00 2.05
C PRO A 348 -39.37 20.26 2.35
N ALA A 349 -39.08 21.04 1.29
CA ALA A 349 -38.16 22.18 1.27
C ALA A 349 -38.29 23.13 2.48
N ARG A 350 -37.26 23.10 3.32
CA ARG A 350 -37.18 23.83 4.59
C ARG A 350 -36.38 25.13 4.42
N THR A 351 -36.77 26.17 5.15
CA THR A 351 -36.09 27.48 5.14
C THR A 351 -34.76 27.40 5.90
N THR A 352 -33.68 27.83 5.27
CA THR A 352 -32.31 27.72 5.78
C THR A 352 -31.66 29.09 6.02
N PHE A 353 -30.63 29.11 6.86
CA PHE A 353 -29.82 30.27 7.26
C PHE A 353 -28.34 29.88 7.26
N GLY A 354 -27.45 30.84 7.01
CA GLY A 354 -26.01 30.61 6.90
C GLY A 354 -25.31 30.47 8.24
N LEU A 355 -24.55 29.40 8.45
CA LEU A 355 -23.67 29.21 9.61
C LEU A 355 -22.19 29.27 9.21
N THR A 356 -21.43 30.18 9.84
CA THR A 356 -19.98 30.29 9.69
C THR A 356 -19.27 29.97 11.01
N ILE A 357 -18.23 29.16 10.99
CA ILE A 357 -17.39 28.81 12.13
C ILE A 357 -16.03 29.47 11.92
N ALA A 358 -15.71 30.44 12.77
CA ALA A 358 -14.44 31.13 12.78
C ALA A 358 -13.50 30.46 13.78
N ALA A 359 -12.70 29.50 13.32
CA ALA A 359 -11.75 28.81 14.19
C ALA A 359 -10.46 29.61 14.40
N THR A 360 -9.87 29.45 15.58
CA THR A 360 -8.50 29.87 15.89
C THR A 360 -7.72 28.63 16.32
N PRO A 361 -6.69 28.23 15.56
CA PRO A 361 -6.19 28.82 14.31
C PRO A 361 -7.13 28.62 13.12
N SER A 362 -7.05 29.50 12.11
CA SER A 362 -8.02 29.61 11.01
C SER A 362 -7.99 28.48 9.98
N ASP A 363 -6.96 27.65 10.00
CA ASP A 363 -6.80 26.45 9.17
C ASP A 363 -7.33 25.17 9.85
N ALA A 364 -7.99 25.29 11.00
CA ALA A 364 -8.66 24.15 11.63
C ALA A 364 -9.76 23.59 10.73
N ARG A 365 -9.82 22.25 10.66
CA ARG A 365 -10.89 21.53 9.98
C ARG A 365 -12.16 21.58 10.81
N ILE A 366 -13.24 22.02 10.20
CA ILE A 366 -14.58 22.06 10.80
C ILE A 366 -15.45 20.95 10.24
N ARG A 367 -16.19 20.27 11.14
CA ARG A 367 -17.25 19.33 10.80
C ARG A 367 -18.49 19.66 11.63
N ILE A 368 -19.66 19.40 11.06
CA ILE A 368 -20.92 19.40 11.79
C ILE A 368 -21.35 17.94 11.88
N LEU A 369 -21.22 17.34 13.06
CA LEU A 369 -21.29 15.90 13.28
C LEU A 369 -22.71 15.32 13.10
N ASN A 370 -23.73 16.16 13.19
CA ASN A 370 -25.13 15.77 13.10
C ASN A 370 -25.82 16.15 11.77
N ILE A 371 -25.05 16.46 10.72
CA ILE A 371 -25.57 16.67 9.36
C ILE A 371 -24.75 15.87 8.33
N GLY A 372 -25.36 15.56 7.18
CA GLY A 372 -24.70 14.87 6.07
C GLY A 372 -23.79 15.75 5.19
N PRO A 373 -24.21 16.98 4.80
CA PRO A 373 -23.40 17.85 3.95
C PRO A 373 -22.05 18.24 4.57
N ALA A 374 -21.01 18.34 3.74
CA ALA A 374 -19.71 18.85 4.17
C ALA A 374 -19.80 20.34 4.54
N TYR A 375 -19.16 20.71 5.65
CA TYR A 375 -19.13 22.09 6.11
C TYR A 375 -18.40 23.01 5.11
N GLN A 376 -18.99 24.17 4.84
CA GLN A 376 -18.35 25.32 4.20
C GLN A 376 -18.79 26.61 4.93
N PRO A 377 -17.97 27.67 4.96
CA PRO A 377 -18.38 28.96 5.51
C PRO A 377 -19.70 29.44 4.90
N GLY A 378 -20.67 29.79 5.75
CA GLY A 378 -22.01 30.20 5.32
C GLY A 378 -22.96 29.06 4.92
N ILE A 379 -22.67 27.81 5.33
CA ILE A 379 -23.51 26.65 5.03
C ILE A 379 -24.97 26.90 5.42
N GLN A 380 -25.89 26.61 4.51
CA GLN A 380 -27.31 26.84 4.66
C GLN A 380 -27.95 25.70 5.45
N LEU A 381 -28.42 25.99 6.66
CA LEU A 381 -28.99 25.04 7.60
C LEU A 381 -30.30 25.58 8.19
N GLU A 382 -31.22 24.69 8.55
CA GLU A 382 -32.43 25.12 9.26
C GLU A 382 -32.12 25.67 10.66
N PRO A 383 -33.05 26.41 11.27
CA PRO A 383 -32.94 26.72 12.68
C PRO A 383 -32.87 25.42 13.51
N GLY A 384 -31.87 25.31 14.39
CA GLY A 384 -31.64 24.08 15.15
C GLY A 384 -30.29 24.04 15.88
N ARG A 385 -30.04 22.92 16.57
CA ARG A 385 -28.77 22.68 17.27
C ARG A 385 -27.82 21.82 16.43
N TYR A 386 -26.59 22.29 16.31
CA TYR A 386 -25.54 21.70 15.49
C TYR A 386 -24.34 21.34 16.34
N HIS A 387 -23.87 20.10 16.22
CA HIS A 387 -22.73 19.61 16.98
C HIS A 387 -21.47 19.83 16.15
N ILE A 388 -20.71 20.87 16.51
CA ILE A 388 -19.52 21.29 15.77
C ILE A 388 -18.32 20.55 16.32
N GLU A 389 -17.49 19.99 15.44
CA GLU A 389 -16.15 19.50 15.74
C GLU A 389 -15.14 20.40 15.01
N ALA A 390 -14.23 20.99 15.78
CA ALA A 390 -13.07 21.69 15.26
C ALA A 390 -11.82 20.84 15.58
N SER A 391 -11.01 20.56 14.55
CA SER A 391 -9.80 19.75 14.71
C SER A 391 -8.64 20.33 13.92
N ARG A 392 -7.44 20.25 14.48
CA ARG A 392 -6.19 20.60 13.80
C ARG A 392 -5.06 19.76 14.36
N ALA A 393 -4.14 19.34 13.50
CA ALA A 393 -2.91 18.68 13.94
C ALA A 393 -2.15 19.54 14.96
N GLY A 394 -1.73 18.95 16.08
CA GLY A 394 -1.07 19.65 17.19
C GLY A 394 -2.02 20.33 18.19
N TYR A 395 -3.34 20.18 18.02
CA TYR A 395 -4.36 20.73 18.91
C TYR A 395 -5.29 19.63 19.41
N SER A 396 -5.87 19.82 20.59
CA SER A 396 -6.95 18.98 21.08
C SER A 396 -8.21 19.23 20.26
N THR A 397 -8.81 18.17 19.71
CA THR A 397 -10.11 18.25 19.05
C THR A 397 -11.14 18.83 20.01
N HIS A 398 -11.82 19.90 19.59
CA HIS A 398 -12.86 20.56 20.36
C HIS A 398 -14.23 20.23 19.76
N THR A 399 -15.19 19.92 20.62
CA THR A 399 -16.57 19.66 20.22
C THR A 399 -17.55 20.45 21.07
N GLU A 400 -18.49 21.15 20.44
CA GLU A 400 -19.52 21.91 21.15
C GLU A 400 -20.85 21.96 20.39
N TRP A 401 -21.94 22.25 21.10
CA TRP A 401 -23.27 22.44 20.51
C TRP A 401 -23.55 23.91 20.26
N VAL A 402 -23.79 24.28 19.00
CA VAL A 402 -24.16 25.64 18.56
C VAL A 402 -25.62 25.67 18.17
N GLU A 403 -26.35 26.73 18.52
CA GLU A 403 -27.76 26.92 18.16
C GLU A 403 -27.90 27.98 17.07
N LEU A 404 -28.38 27.57 15.89
CA LEU A 404 -28.67 28.46 14.76
C LEU A 404 -30.12 28.93 14.83
N GLY A 405 -30.32 30.25 14.86
CA GLY A 405 -31.64 30.87 14.85
C GLY A 405 -32.20 31.08 13.45
N ARG A 406 -33.13 32.04 13.32
CA ARG A 406 -33.73 32.45 12.04
C ARG A 406 -32.96 33.59 11.36
N SER A 407 -31.64 33.57 11.45
CA SER A 407 -30.73 34.54 10.84
C SER A 407 -29.34 33.93 10.69
N ASP A 408 -28.57 34.42 9.72
CA ASP A 408 -27.18 34.01 9.54
C ASP A 408 -26.35 34.28 10.80
N MET A 409 -25.39 33.39 11.09
CA MET A 409 -24.58 33.41 12.31
C MET A 409 -23.11 33.14 11.99
N THR A 410 -22.21 33.78 12.73
CA THR A 410 -20.80 33.38 12.85
C THR A 410 -20.48 33.02 14.29
N HIS A 411 -19.93 31.82 14.52
CA HIS A 411 -19.55 31.31 15.84
C HIS A 411 -18.03 31.09 15.91
N GLY A 412 -17.39 31.54 16.99
CA GLY A 412 -15.94 31.46 17.15
C GLY A 412 -15.51 30.26 18.00
N ILE A 413 -14.50 29.51 17.54
CA ILE A 413 -13.93 28.36 18.29
C ILE A 413 -12.42 28.52 18.42
N ALA A 414 -11.87 28.47 19.64
CA ALA A 414 -10.43 28.43 19.87
C ALA A 414 -10.01 27.01 20.26
N LEU A 415 -9.01 26.46 19.56
CA LEU A 415 -8.44 25.16 19.88
C LEU A 415 -7.28 25.29 20.86
N ASP A 416 -7.21 24.37 21.83
CA ASP A 416 -6.08 24.25 22.75
C ASP A 416 -4.94 23.45 22.10
N GLN A 417 -3.72 23.97 22.14
CA GLN A 417 -2.53 23.22 21.72
C GLN A 417 -2.31 22.03 22.65
N ARG A 418 -2.12 20.85 22.07
CA ARG A 418 -1.81 19.65 22.85
C ARG A 418 -0.34 19.74 23.29
N GLY A 419 -0.06 19.70 24.59
CA GLY A 419 1.31 19.72 25.11
C GLY A 419 2.11 18.51 24.62
N ILE A 420 3.33 18.72 24.14
CA ILE A 420 4.25 17.62 23.80
C ILE A 420 4.91 17.15 25.10
N GLU A 421 4.59 15.94 25.54
CA GLU A 421 5.32 15.30 26.62
C GLU A 421 6.73 14.94 26.13
N LEU A 422 7.75 15.46 26.80
CA LEU A 422 9.14 15.22 26.43
C LEU A 422 9.54 13.78 26.82
N PRO A 423 10.38 13.13 26.01
CA PRO A 423 10.78 11.75 26.25
C PRO A 423 11.61 11.63 27.53
N GLU A 424 11.47 10.50 28.23
CA GLU A 424 12.35 10.13 29.33
C GLU A 424 13.76 9.82 28.81
N MET A 425 14.77 10.38 29.47
CA MET A 425 16.18 10.27 29.08
C MET A 425 17.01 9.77 30.26
N VAL A 426 17.89 8.80 30.02
CA VAL A 426 18.88 8.34 30.99
C VAL A 426 20.26 8.91 30.68
N VAL A 427 21.05 9.18 31.72
CA VAL A 427 22.43 9.61 31.58
C VAL A 427 23.33 8.41 31.28
N ILE A 428 23.98 8.45 30.13
CA ILE A 428 25.00 7.48 29.75
C ILE A 428 26.36 8.00 30.23
N PRO A 429 27.09 7.26 31.07
CA PRO A 429 28.35 7.72 31.64
C PRO A 429 29.43 7.86 30.56
N ALA A 430 30.40 8.74 30.80
CA ALA A 430 31.61 8.77 29.98
C ALA A 430 32.42 7.48 30.22
N GLY A 431 33.08 6.98 29.18
CA GLY A 431 33.88 5.77 29.30
C GLY A 431 34.63 5.43 28.03
N SER A 432 35.30 4.29 28.04
CA SER A 432 35.90 3.71 26.85
C SER A 432 35.44 2.28 26.68
N PHE A 433 35.22 1.86 25.43
CA PHE A 433 34.82 0.51 25.11
C PHE A 433 35.45 0.04 23.81
N THR A 434 35.35 -1.27 23.61
CA THR A 434 35.79 -1.96 22.41
C THR A 434 34.61 -2.10 21.45
N MET A 435 34.63 -1.36 20.34
CA MET A 435 33.60 -1.34 19.31
C MET A 435 33.89 -2.38 18.24
N GLY A 436 32.83 -3.02 17.73
CA GLY A 436 32.92 -4.05 16.69
C GLY A 436 33.07 -5.47 17.22
N SER A 437 33.36 -6.40 16.32
CA SER A 437 33.46 -7.83 16.61
C SER A 437 34.33 -8.56 15.57
N ASN A 438 34.97 -9.66 16.00
CA ASN A 438 35.71 -10.55 15.10
C ASN A 438 34.91 -11.80 14.71
N ASP A 439 33.71 -11.96 15.25
CA ASP A 439 33.02 -13.24 15.33
C ASP A 439 32.24 -13.63 14.07
N VAL A 440 31.66 -12.66 13.36
CA VAL A 440 30.67 -12.94 12.31
C VAL A 440 30.99 -12.17 11.03
N ASP A 441 30.81 -10.86 11.02
CA ASP A 441 30.79 -10.08 9.79
C ASP A 441 32.04 -9.21 9.64
N ASP A 442 32.58 -9.12 8.42
CA ASP A 442 33.78 -8.32 8.15
C ASP A 442 33.54 -6.81 8.30
N GLU A 443 32.28 -6.36 8.17
CA GLU A 443 31.87 -4.97 8.39
C GLU A 443 31.88 -4.54 9.86
N GLU A 444 31.98 -5.50 10.79
CA GLU A 444 32.14 -5.26 12.23
C GLU A 444 33.62 -5.09 12.64
N LYS A 445 34.55 -5.20 11.67
CA LYS A 445 36.00 -5.15 11.88
C LYS A 445 36.61 -3.84 11.34
N PRO A 446 37.82 -3.46 11.75
CA PRO A 446 38.54 -4.00 12.89
C PRO A 446 37.86 -3.62 14.20
N VAL A 447 37.98 -4.51 15.18
CA VAL A 447 37.70 -4.18 16.57
C VAL A 447 38.64 -3.07 17.02
N HIS A 448 38.10 -1.99 17.57
CA HIS A 448 38.88 -0.80 17.95
C HIS A 448 38.33 -0.15 19.23
N THR A 449 39.17 0.63 19.90
CA THR A 449 38.80 1.33 21.13
C THR A 449 38.21 2.70 20.81
N VAL A 450 37.06 3.01 21.42
CA VAL A 450 36.40 4.31 21.30
C VAL A 450 36.24 4.92 22.69
N GLN A 451 36.42 6.24 22.78
CA GLN A 451 36.14 7.04 23.98
C GLN A 451 34.81 7.75 23.81
N ILE A 452 33.86 7.51 24.72
CA ILE A 452 32.54 8.11 24.73
C ILE A 452 32.49 9.17 25.82
N ARG A 453 32.07 10.39 25.45
CA ARG A 453 31.74 11.45 26.41
C ARG A 453 30.40 11.13 27.06
N ARG A 454 30.14 11.67 28.26
CA ARG A 454 28.81 11.55 28.85
C ARG A 454 27.77 12.24 27.96
N PHE A 455 26.62 11.62 27.80
CA PHE A 455 25.48 12.15 27.05
C PHE A 455 24.18 11.58 27.65
N LYS A 456 23.03 12.01 27.14
CA LYS A 456 21.73 11.44 27.50
C LYS A 456 21.17 10.66 26.32
N MET A 457 20.47 9.57 26.57
CA MET A 457 19.77 8.78 25.56
C MET A 457 18.36 8.45 26.04
N MET A 458 17.39 8.41 25.12
CA MET A 458 16.03 8.00 25.45
C MET A 458 16.01 6.57 26.01
N THR A 459 15.23 6.35 27.07
CA THR A 459 15.10 5.02 27.71
C THR A 459 14.49 3.98 26.78
N THR A 460 13.64 4.41 25.85
CA THR A 460 12.97 3.60 24.83
C THR A 460 13.15 4.18 23.43
N GLU A 461 12.71 3.45 22.39
CA GLU A 461 12.52 4.04 21.05
C GLU A 461 11.49 5.19 21.09
N VAL A 462 11.52 6.07 20.10
CA VAL A 462 10.49 7.12 19.93
C VAL A 462 9.14 6.44 19.65
N THR A 463 8.14 6.77 20.46
CA THR A 463 6.80 6.20 20.33
C THR A 463 5.98 6.88 19.23
N GLN A 464 4.94 6.19 18.77
CA GLN A 464 3.97 6.74 17.83
C GLN A 464 3.26 7.98 18.38
N ALA A 465 2.95 8.00 19.67
CA ALA A 465 2.33 9.15 20.32
C ALA A 465 3.22 10.41 20.24
N LEU A 466 4.51 10.28 20.58
CA LEU A 466 5.46 11.39 20.49
C LEU A 466 5.65 11.86 19.04
N TRP A 467 5.80 10.91 18.12
CA TRP A 467 5.93 11.23 16.70
C TRP A 467 4.70 12.01 16.18
N GLU A 468 3.49 11.51 16.44
CA GLU A 468 2.25 12.12 15.99
C GLU A 468 2.03 13.50 16.62
N ALA A 469 2.39 13.69 17.88
CA ALA A 469 2.32 14.99 18.55
C ALA A 469 3.21 16.05 17.88
N VAL A 470 4.41 15.65 17.39
CA VAL A 470 5.36 16.56 16.74
C VAL A 470 5.08 16.73 15.23
N MET A 471 4.70 15.65 14.55
CA MET A 471 4.61 15.61 13.09
C MET A 471 3.20 15.85 12.57
N GLY A 472 2.17 15.63 13.41
CA GLY A 472 0.75 15.77 13.04
C GLY A 472 0.18 14.57 12.28
N SER A 473 0.96 13.51 12.09
CA SER A 473 0.54 12.27 11.44
C SER A 473 1.38 11.09 11.95
N ASN A 474 0.84 9.87 11.82
CA ASN A 474 1.48 8.63 12.25
C ASN A 474 1.68 7.68 11.04
N PRO A 475 2.91 7.50 10.53
CA PRO A 475 3.19 6.70 9.34
C PRO A 475 3.23 5.19 9.59
N SER A 476 3.24 4.76 10.85
CA SER A 476 3.48 3.38 11.26
C SER A 476 2.40 2.42 10.75
N SER A 477 2.77 1.22 10.32
CA SER A 477 1.85 0.11 10.04
C SER A 477 1.21 -0.44 11.32
N PHE A 478 2.00 -0.71 12.35
CA PHE A 478 1.56 -1.43 13.56
C PHE A 478 1.05 -0.44 14.60
N LYS A 479 -0.26 -0.17 14.59
CA LYS A 479 -0.83 0.92 15.39
C LYS A 479 -0.81 0.66 16.90
N GLY A 480 -0.39 1.68 17.65
CA GLY A 480 -0.49 1.74 19.11
C GLY A 480 0.33 2.90 19.65
N ALA A 481 -0.26 3.72 20.53
CA ALA A 481 0.37 4.95 21.04
C ALA A 481 1.77 4.71 21.64
N ASP A 482 1.92 3.63 22.40
CA ASP A 482 3.14 3.26 23.12
C ASP A 482 4.08 2.36 22.31
N ARG A 483 3.76 2.06 21.05
CA ARG A 483 4.64 1.30 20.15
C ARG A 483 5.69 2.23 19.56
N PRO A 484 6.87 1.71 19.16
CA PRO A 484 7.82 2.51 18.42
C PRO A 484 7.19 3.02 17.13
N VAL A 485 7.52 4.25 16.76
CA VAL A 485 7.22 4.73 15.42
C VAL A 485 8.10 3.98 14.42
N GLU A 486 7.46 3.38 13.43
CA GLU A 486 8.10 2.79 12.26
C GLU A 486 7.53 3.36 10.96
N LYS A 487 8.09 2.92 9.81
CA LYS A 487 7.91 3.55 8.49
C LYS A 487 8.42 4.99 8.43
N VAL A 488 9.51 5.26 9.15
CA VAL A 488 10.21 6.54 9.12
C VAL A 488 11.58 6.38 8.48
N SER A 489 11.95 7.31 7.61
CA SER A 489 13.27 7.35 7.00
C SER A 489 14.22 8.22 7.82
N TRP A 490 15.53 8.09 7.61
CA TRP A 490 16.52 8.97 8.22
C TRP A 490 16.20 10.46 7.92
N ASP A 491 15.77 10.76 6.69
CA ASP A 491 15.37 12.13 6.29
C ASP A 491 14.12 12.64 7.04
N ASP A 492 13.11 11.78 7.25
CA ASP A 492 11.92 12.14 8.05
C ASP A 492 12.31 12.45 9.49
N ILE A 493 13.24 11.67 10.05
CA ILE A 493 13.72 11.80 11.42
C ILE A 493 14.41 13.16 11.61
N GLN A 494 15.19 13.62 10.63
CA GLN A 494 15.79 14.95 10.69
C GLN A 494 14.72 16.07 10.71
N ILE A 495 13.59 15.89 10.02
CA ILE A 495 12.45 16.83 10.10
C ILE A 495 11.81 16.78 11.49
N PHE A 496 11.56 15.58 12.01
CA PHE A 496 11.00 15.36 13.33
C PHE A 496 11.86 16.01 14.44
N ILE A 497 13.17 15.77 14.44
CA ILE A 497 14.11 16.35 15.40
C ILE A 497 14.09 17.87 15.34
N ARG A 498 14.09 18.47 14.14
CA ARG A 498 14.00 19.93 14.00
C ARG A 498 12.73 20.50 14.62
N LYS A 499 11.58 19.87 14.36
CA LYS A 499 10.30 20.31 14.94
C LYS A 499 10.29 20.12 16.45
N LEU A 500 10.72 18.96 16.95
CA LEU A 500 10.76 18.68 18.39
C LEU A 500 11.64 19.70 19.13
N ASN A 501 12.82 20.03 18.59
CA ASN A 501 13.71 21.03 19.16
C ASN A 501 13.10 22.44 19.11
N GLN A 502 12.42 22.81 18.03
CA GLN A 502 11.69 24.08 17.93
C GLN A 502 10.58 24.21 18.97
N HIS A 503 9.85 23.12 19.24
CA HIS A 503 8.77 23.11 20.22
C HIS A 503 9.26 23.10 21.67
N SER A 504 10.32 22.33 21.95
CA SER A 504 10.78 22.07 23.32
C SER A 504 11.86 23.04 23.81
N GLY A 505 12.55 23.74 22.89
CA GLY A 505 13.77 24.49 23.19
C GLY A 505 14.96 23.59 23.58
N GLN A 506 14.84 22.28 23.40
CA GLN A 506 15.91 21.31 23.65
C GLN A 506 16.76 21.08 22.40
N HIS A 507 17.82 20.28 22.55
CA HIS A 507 18.76 19.92 21.50
C HIS A 507 18.88 18.41 21.36
N PHE A 508 17.80 17.76 20.93
CA PHE A 508 17.80 16.35 20.56
C PHE A 508 18.51 16.13 19.22
N ARG A 509 19.13 14.95 19.07
CA ARG A 509 19.79 14.45 17.85
C ARG A 509 19.67 12.93 17.76
N LEU A 510 20.02 12.34 16.61
CA LEU A 510 20.34 10.91 16.57
C LEU A 510 21.65 10.65 17.33
N PRO A 511 21.81 9.47 17.97
CA PRO A 511 23.11 9.05 18.48
C PRO A 511 24.08 8.79 17.32
N SER A 512 25.38 8.87 17.59
CA SER A 512 26.36 8.24 16.71
C SER A 512 26.26 6.71 16.81
N GLU A 513 26.79 6.02 15.80
CA GLU A 513 26.89 4.56 15.82
C GLU A 513 27.70 4.06 17.02
N ALA A 514 28.77 4.78 17.36
CA ALA A 514 29.61 4.47 18.51
C ALA A 514 28.89 4.70 19.84
N GLU A 515 28.14 5.79 19.98
CA GLU A 515 27.29 6.04 21.15
C GLU A 515 26.23 4.97 21.32
N TRP A 516 25.59 4.56 20.21
CA TRP A 516 24.58 3.52 20.21
C TRP A 516 25.16 2.17 20.65
N GLU A 517 26.29 1.73 20.09
CA GLU A 517 26.89 0.44 20.48
C GLU A 517 27.39 0.44 21.93
N TYR A 518 27.99 1.54 22.39
CA TYR A 518 28.39 1.71 23.78
C TYR A 518 27.19 1.58 24.73
N ALA A 519 26.11 2.27 24.40
CA ALA A 519 24.86 2.25 25.15
C ALA A 519 24.22 0.86 25.15
N ALA A 520 24.20 0.17 24.01
CA ALA A 520 23.66 -1.18 23.88
C ALA A 520 24.45 -2.18 24.74
N ARG A 521 25.78 -2.11 24.72
CA ARG A 521 26.66 -3.01 25.50
C ARG A 521 26.56 -2.79 27.01
N ALA A 522 26.31 -1.56 27.45
CA ALA A 522 26.18 -1.19 28.86
C ALA A 522 27.31 -1.77 29.76
N GLY A 523 28.55 -1.68 29.27
CA GLY A 523 29.75 -2.16 29.96
C GLY A 523 30.12 -3.63 29.71
N THR A 524 29.33 -4.38 28.95
CA THR A 524 29.64 -5.78 28.60
C THR A 524 30.49 -5.89 27.33
N THR A 525 31.25 -6.98 27.21
CA THR A 525 31.99 -7.34 25.99
C THR A 525 31.36 -8.53 25.26
N THR A 526 30.13 -8.88 25.63
CA THR A 526 29.42 -10.06 25.14
C THR A 526 28.67 -9.77 23.85
N ARG A 527 28.14 -10.82 23.21
CA ARG A 527 27.38 -10.71 21.95
C ARG A 527 26.12 -9.85 22.11
N TRP A 528 25.39 -10.04 23.20
CA TRP A 528 24.26 -9.21 23.62
C TRP A 528 24.53 -8.62 25.01
N SER A 529 23.77 -7.61 25.43
CA SER A 529 23.93 -7.00 26.77
C SER A 529 23.68 -7.97 27.93
N TRP A 530 22.94 -9.06 27.70
CA TRP A 530 22.67 -10.09 28.70
C TRP A 530 23.65 -11.27 28.66
N GLY A 531 24.58 -11.33 27.71
CA GLY A 531 25.57 -12.39 27.62
C GLY A 531 25.81 -12.93 26.21
N ASN A 532 26.28 -14.18 26.13
CA ASN A 532 26.69 -14.85 24.89
C ASN A 532 25.73 -15.96 24.42
N SER A 533 24.58 -16.12 25.08
CA SER A 533 23.57 -17.11 24.74
C SER A 533 22.25 -16.43 24.38
N ASP A 534 21.62 -16.91 23.32
CA ASP A 534 20.29 -16.50 22.85
C ASP A 534 19.14 -17.19 23.62
N SER A 535 19.43 -18.17 24.47
CA SER A 535 18.42 -18.93 25.24
C SER A 535 17.51 -18.07 26.12
N VAL A 536 17.96 -16.88 26.51
CA VAL A 536 17.20 -15.90 27.30
C VAL A 536 16.81 -14.65 26.51
N ALA A 537 17.00 -14.63 25.18
CA ALA A 537 16.71 -13.47 24.33
C ALA A 537 15.27 -12.96 24.53
N GLY A 538 14.30 -13.85 24.72
CA GLY A 538 12.90 -13.48 24.93
C GLY A 538 12.61 -12.69 26.21
N GLN A 539 13.56 -12.57 27.15
CA GLN A 539 13.45 -11.72 28.34
C GLN A 539 13.87 -10.27 28.08
N TYR A 540 14.66 -10.03 27.03
CA TYR A 540 15.30 -8.74 26.72
C TYR A 540 14.85 -8.15 25.38
N ALA A 541 14.34 -8.98 24.47
CA ALA A 541 14.11 -8.62 23.08
C ALA A 541 12.74 -9.05 22.58
N TRP A 542 12.18 -8.23 21.68
CA TRP A 542 11.14 -8.64 20.73
C TRP A 542 11.78 -8.97 19.38
N TYR A 543 11.65 -10.21 18.93
CA TYR A 543 12.34 -10.74 17.76
C TYR A 543 11.48 -11.82 17.10
N ASP A 544 11.91 -12.36 15.97
CA ASP A 544 11.10 -13.26 15.11
C ASP A 544 10.38 -14.37 15.91
N GLY A 545 11.11 -15.04 16.82
CA GLY A 545 10.57 -16.15 17.59
C GLY A 545 9.59 -15.81 18.71
N ASN A 546 9.35 -14.53 19.04
CA ASN A 546 8.44 -14.14 20.12
C ASN A 546 7.59 -12.89 19.85
N SER A 547 7.78 -12.18 18.73
CA SER A 547 7.12 -10.92 18.42
C SER A 547 5.71 -11.12 17.82
N GLY A 548 5.43 -12.28 17.22
CA GLY A 548 4.17 -12.49 16.50
C GLY A 548 4.03 -11.58 15.28
N ASP A 549 5.15 -11.38 14.57
CA ASP A 549 5.25 -10.63 13.32
C ASP A 549 4.85 -9.15 13.39
N GLN A 550 5.11 -8.51 14.53
CA GLN A 550 4.80 -7.09 14.74
C GLN A 550 5.72 -6.44 15.78
N THR A 551 5.74 -5.11 15.80
CA THR A 551 6.33 -4.34 16.92
C THR A 551 5.59 -4.64 18.23
N HIS A 552 6.12 -4.17 19.35
CA HIS A 552 5.43 -4.20 20.64
C HIS A 552 5.54 -2.85 21.34
N PRO A 553 4.66 -2.56 22.32
CA PRO A 553 4.85 -1.39 23.16
C PRO A 553 6.25 -1.39 23.76
N VAL A 554 6.88 -0.21 23.77
CA VAL A 554 8.24 -0.04 24.23
C VAL A 554 8.38 -0.34 25.73
N GLY A 555 9.55 -0.76 26.18
CA GLY A 555 9.84 -0.93 27.60
C GLY A 555 9.22 -2.18 28.25
N GLN A 556 8.70 -3.12 27.45
CA GLN A 556 8.04 -4.33 27.98
C GLN A 556 9.00 -5.49 28.28
N LYS A 557 10.26 -5.39 27.88
CA LYS A 557 11.32 -6.36 28.17
C LYS A 557 12.29 -5.82 29.22
N SER A 558 13.23 -6.66 29.66
CA SER A 558 14.22 -6.24 30.64
C SER A 558 15.20 -5.23 30.03
N PRO A 559 15.53 -4.13 30.73
CA PRO A 559 16.52 -3.19 30.23
C PRO A 559 17.94 -3.75 30.36
N ASN A 560 18.90 -3.12 29.67
CA ASN A 560 20.32 -3.41 29.86
C ASN A 560 20.89 -2.71 31.11
N GLY A 561 22.21 -2.85 31.34
CA GLY A 561 22.90 -2.30 32.53
C GLY A 561 22.88 -0.77 32.66
N PHE A 562 22.48 -0.04 31.62
CA PHE A 562 22.29 1.42 31.65
C PHE A 562 20.82 1.84 31.77
N GLY A 563 19.89 0.90 31.92
CA GLY A 563 18.46 1.19 32.00
C GLY A 563 17.80 1.48 30.65
N LEU A 564 18.43 1.06 29.54
CA LEU A 564 17.88 1.20 28.20
C LEU A 564 17.11 -0.06 27.82
N TYR A 565 15.90 0.12 27.32
CA TYR A 565 15.00 -0.93 26.85
C TYR A 565 15.12 -1.10 25.34
N ASP A 566 14.80 -2.30 24.85
CA ASP A 566 14.64 -2.61 23.42
C ASP A 566 15.88 -2.34 22.57
N MET A 567 17.07 -2.23 23.16
CA MET A 567 18.35 -2.09 22.43
C MET A 567 18.68 -3.31 21.55
N HIS A 568 17.92 -4.39 21.70
CA HIS A 568 18.05 -5.64 20.95
C HIS A 568 16.65 -6.06 20.48
N GLY A 569 16.31 -5.83 19.20
CA GLY A 569 15.00 -6.18 18.64
C GLY A 569 14.00 -5.01 18.61
N ASN A 570 12.71 -5.33 18.57
CA ASN A 570 11.58 -4.42 18.33
C ASN A 570 11.71 -3.66 17.00
N VAL A 571 12.47 -2.58 16.89
CA VAL A 571 12.79 -1.95 15.59
C VAL A 571 14.29 -1.68 15.45
N TRP A 572 14.78 -1.71 14.21
CA TRP A 572 16.08 -1.15 13.89
C TRP A 572 16.07 0.35 14.16
N GLU A 573 17.15 0.86 14.73
CA GLU A 573 17.28 2.27 15.07
C GLU A 573 18.25 2.97 14.12
N TRP A 574 17.78 4.00 13.43
CA TRP A 574 18.64 4.89 12.64
C TRP A 574 19.64 5.61 13.55
N VAL A 575 20.89 5.72 13.11
CA VAL A 575 21.93 6.55 13.76
C VAL A 575 22.44 7.64 12.80
N GLU A 576 23.21 8.60 13.30
CA GLU A 576 23.67 9.76 12.52
C GLU A 576 24.67 9.37 11.40
N ASP A 577 25.44 8.31 11.60
CA ASP A 577 26.60 7.91 10.79
C ASP A 577 26.25 7.54 9.34
N ARG A 578 27.18 7.84 8.44
CA ARG A 578 27.21 7.23 7.10
C ARG A 578 27.76 5.82 7.21
N TYR A 579 27.18 4.90 6.44
CA TYR A 579 27.66 3.54 6.43
C TYR A 579 29.03 3.42 5.75
N HIS A 580 29.92 2.66 6.37
CA HIS A 580 31.22 2.26 5.83
C HIS A 580 31.34 0.74 5.91
N ASP A 581 31.95 0.12 4.90
CA ASP A 581 32.08 -1.35 4.77
C ASP A 581 32.92 -1.99 5.88
N ASN A 582 33.60 -1.19 6.71
CA ASN A 582 34.40 -1.60 7.86
C ASN A 582 34.74 -0.36 8.73
N TYR A 583 35.37 -0.59 9.87
CA TYR A 583 35.83 0.44 10.81
C TYR A 583 37.25 0.97 10.56
N ASN A 584 37.86 0.73 9.39
CA ASN A 584 39.19 1.28 9.11
C ASN A 584 39.11 2.81 8.98
N GLY A 585 39.71 3.52 9.93
CA GLY A 585 39.65 4.98 10.00
C GLY A 585 38.42 5.53 10.72
N ALA A 586 37.66 4.68 11.43
CA ALA A 586 36.54 5.11 12.26
C ALA A 586 36.99 6.09 13.36
N PRO A 587 36.16 7.10 13.73
CA PRO A 587 36.46 8.01 14.83
C PRO A 587 36.59 7.27 16.16
N GLY A 588 37.68 7.55 16.89
CA GLY A 588 37.94 6.97 18.22
C GLY A 588 37.35 7.76 19.39
N ASP A 589 36.57 8.81 19.13
CA ASP A 589 36.12 9.79 20.14
C ASP A 589 34.59 9.87 20.32
N GLY A 590 33.88 8.90 19.75
CA GLY A 590 32.42 8.79 19.84
C GLY A 590 31.65 9.70 18.89
N SER A 591 32.33 10.54 18.10
CA SER A 591 31.65 11.37 17.09
C SER A 591 31.09 10.53 15.94
N ALA A 592 30.00 11.00 15.34
CA ALA A 592 29.40 10.34 14.17
C ALA A 592 30.32 10.40 12.96
N TRP A 593 30.49 9.28 12.27
CA TRP A 593 31.30 9.14 11.07
C TRP A 593 30.52 9.60 9.83
N THR A 594 30.57 10.91 9.56
CA THR A 594 29.78 11.54 8.49
C THR A 594 30.55 11.79 7.19
N SER A 595 31.88 11.62 7.21
CA SER A 595 32.72 11.67 6.01
C SER A 595 32.50 10.43 5.13
N GLY A 596 32.93 10.47 3.86
CA GLY A 596 32.88 9.32 2.94
C GLY A 596 31.83 9.43 1.83
N SER A 597 31.93 8.56 0.83
CA SER A 597 31.10 8.59 -0.39
C SER A 597 29.85 7.73 -0.33
N SER A 598 29.65 6.95 0.74
CA SER A 598 28.45 6.13 0.90
C SER A 598 27.21 7.02 1.00
N LEU A 599 26.17 6.64 0.27
CA LEU A 599 24.86 7.30 0.33
C LEU A 599 23.97 6.72 1.44
N SER A 600 24.31 5.53 1.96
CA SER A 600 23.52 4.85 2.99
C SER A 600 23.85 5.34 4.40
N ARG A 601 22.87 5.23 5.30
CA ARG A 601 23.01 5.49 6.73
C ARG A 601 22.99 4.18 7.51
N VAL A 602 23.54 4.21 8.71
CA VAL A 602 23.64 3.02 9.57
C VAL A 602 22.32 2.79 10.33
N LEU A 603 21.97 1.52 10.49
CA LEU A 603 20.91 1.00 11.35
C LEU A 603 21.50 0.03 12.38
N ARG A 604 20.98 0.06 13.61
CA ARG A 604 21.46 -0.77 14.72
C ARG A 604 20.33 -1.50 15.46
N GLY A 605 20.65 -2.58 16.17
CA GLY A 605 19.76 -3.24 17.14
C GLY A 605 18.99 -4.46 16.69
N GLY A 606 18.76 -4.63 15.38
CA GLY A 606 17.82 -5.66 14.91
C GLY A 606 16.37 -5.25 15.11
N SER A 607 15.43 -6.15 14.87
CA SER A 607 14.00 -5.84 14.97
C SER A 607 13.15 -7.05 15.33
N TRP A 608 11.84 -6.84 15.47
CA TRP A 608 10.82 -7.86 15.68
C TRP A 608 10.84 -9.00 14.66
N TYR A 609 11.41 -8.77 13.47
CA TYR A 609 11.48 -9.75 12.37
C TYR A 609 12.82 -10.51 12.32
N ASN A 610 13.79 -10.14 13.14
CA ASN A 610 15.14 -10.70 13.04
C ASN A 610 15.35 -11.86 14.00
N LEU A 611 16.14 -12.85 13.56
CA LEU A 611 16.62 -13.91 14.44
C LEU A 611 17.56 -13.36 15.53
N PRO A 612 17.69 -14.01 16.70
CA PRO A 612 18.51 -13.52 17.81
C PRO A 612 19.94 -13.12 17.42
N ASN A 613 20.59 -13.85 16.50
CA ASN A 613 21.95 -13.56 16.04
C ASN A 613 22.11 -12.19 15.34
N ASN A 614 21.02 -11.63 14.83
CA ASN A 614 21.01 -10.30 14.21
C ASN A 614 20.72 -9.18 15.23
N LEU A 615 20.49 -9.51 16.50
CA LEU A 615 20.27 -8.54 17.59
C LEU A 615 21.56 -8.26 18.37
N ARG A 616 22.70 -8.79 17.93
CA ARG A 616 23.99 -8.62 18.62
C ARG A 616 24.32 -7.14 18.74
N SER A 617 24.96 -6.75 19.84
CA SER A 617 25.36 -5.36 20.09
C SER A 617 26.23 -4.80 18.96
N ALA A 618 27.10 -5.63 18.38
CA ALA A 618 28.01 -5.25 17.28
C ALA A 618 27.36 -5.25 15.89
N ASN A 619 26.16 -5.82 15.75
CA ASN A 619 25.55 -6.00 14.43
C ASN A 619 25.23 -4.65 13.81
N ARG A 620 25.57 -4.53 12.53
CA ARG A 620 25.38 -3.32 11.74
C ARG A 620 24.44 -3.65 10.60
N PHE A 621 23.65 -2.67 10.21
CA PHE A 621 22.92 -2.73 8.95
C PHE A 621 22.93 -1.36 8.30
N ARG A 622 22.43 -1.28 7.08
CA ARG A 622 22.36 -0.03 6.35
C ARG A 622 21.17 0.01 5.42
N ASP A 623 20.68 1.21 5.20
CA ASP A 623 19.77 1.46 4.09
C ASP A 623 19.93 2.90 3.57
N ASN A 624 19.24 3.22 2.48
CA ASN A 624 19.18 4.57 1.92
C ASN A 624 18.44 5.50 2.91
N PRO A 625 18.92 6.74 3.17
CA PRO A 625 18.28 7.68 4.08
C PRO A 625 16.81 8.04 3.78
N ASP A 626 16.32 7.79 2.56
CA ASP A 626 14.93 8.00 2.16
C ASP A 626 14.05 6.75 2.33
N PHE A 627 14.64 5.60 2.65
CA PHE A 627 13.94 4.33 2.75
C PHE A 627 13.16 4.23 4.06
N ARG A 628 11.97 3.64 3.98
CA ARG A 628 11.03 3.46 5.09
C ARG A 628 10.64 1.99 5.17
N SER A 629 10.75 1.41 6.37
CA SER A 629 10.37 0.02 6.62
C SER A 629 9.53 -0.11 7.88
N THR A 630 8.72 -1.18 7.97
CA THR A 630 7.87 -1.49 9.12
C THR A 630 8.63 -1.94 10.37
N ASN A 631 9.95 -2.01 10.26
CA ASN A 631 10.86 -2.35 11.33
C ASN A 631 11.97 -1.32 11.50
N TYR A 632 11.87 -0.13 10.90
CA TYR A 632 12.84 0.97 11.05
C TYR A 632 12.22 2.10 11.86
N GLY A 633 12.81 2.39 13.01
CA GLY A 633 12.45 3.49 13.90
C GLY A 633 13.69 4.28 14.31
N LEU A 634 13.65 4.84 15.51
CA LEU A 634 14.69 5.70 16.04
C LEU A 634 14.67 5.77 17.56
N ARG A 635 15.79 6.25 18.09
CA ARG A 635 15.97 6.71 19.46
C ARG A 635 16.74 8.02 19.45
N LEU A 636 16.44 8.92 20.38
CA LEU A 636 17.12 10.21 20.47
C LEU A 636 18.23 10.21 21.52
N ALA A 637 19.25 11.02 21.25
CA ALA A 637 20.30 11.40 22.17
C ALA A 637 20.31 12.92 22.39
N GLN A 638 20.95 13.36 23.45
CA GLN A 638 21.15 14.76 23.80
C GLN A 638 22.50 14.95 24.50
N ASP A 639 23.24 15.99 24.11
CA ASP A 639 24.48 16.39 24.77
C ASP A 639 24.22 17.17 26.07
N PHE A 640 25.22 17.24 26.96
CA PHE A 640 25.14 17.97 28.23
C PHE A 640 25.40 19.47 28.12
#